data_AF-A0A936XP40-F1
#
_entry.id   AF-A0A936XP40-F1
#
_cell.length_a   1.000
_cell.length_b   1.000
_cell.length_c   1.000
_cell.angle_alpha   90.00
_cell.angle_beta   90.00
_cell.angle_gamma   90.00
#
_symmetry.space_group_name_H-M   'P 1'
#
loop_
_entity.id
_entity.type
_entity.pdbx_description
1 polymer ?
#
loop_
_entity_poly.entity_id
_entity_poly.type
_entity_poly.pdbx_seq_one_letter_code
_entity_poly.pdbx_strand_id
1 'polypeptide(L)'
;MRVLLCFLFSILSASVSQAQSFAVNTDGSAANPSAILDVKSTAKGMLIPRMTKVQRNAIASPATGLLIYQTDDTTGFHYYNGTGWLTFSNIENDPFWGANGNNIYNRNTGNVGIGINNPLARLHVSDSNVVFSATGDAPVTAGNVPISDAGRRMLWYPDKAAFRAGYVSAANWNKDSIGKYSFAGGYDVKAKGESSVSLGRSATASANYSIAIGHFSNASGDFSTAISNGTATDIYAVAIGEASTASARNATAIGFTTKAQGIGSFAGGYNTTAGANYSTALGFNTTVSINGLYATTLGYFSIASGENSTATGNTTIAVGFNSFTAGNNTTAKANGSFSIGSYNDNQDNPPLVGENPTDRMFQIGNGISGARSNAVTVLRSGNVGIGTVAPHAPLEFSTAFTDKKIALVDLVNSGDAFFGFGVNPGILRYQVDHPASSHAFYALSTELMRIQGNGNVGIGTSSPGFPLNFGNILGDKISLFGNAGSHYGFGIQGSLLQVYTEASGSDIAFGYGSSNAFNETMRIKGNGYVGIGTPAPGYPLNFPNTLGDKISLYGNSGNHYGMGIQGGLLQIYAGTATDDVAFGYGSSGAFTETMRTKGNGDVGIGTSSPFAYGHGGTNKILELKNTAAAAVNVQSHLILSTSSNGGSLGGVTWASTSLAGEQRTGFVGNIYETANATRLVFYARSEAGVLAEKFNIQSNGNAVLQGTLTQLSDIRLKTNIDHLTGTLDGLMRLNGYTYNWKDEGRDKEQQIGLLAQEVQKVYPQLVKQNEKGELSVNYMGLIPVLLEGMKEQQKQIDEQRKMIERIISAVSVSENKNQGKAF
;
A
#
# COMPACT_ATOMS: atom_id res chain seq x y z
N MET A 1 -6.78 -213.24 7.25
CA MET A 1 -6.13 -214.58 7.26
C MET A 1 -4.71 -214.43 6.76
N ARG A 2 -3.70 -214.57 7.65
CA ARG A 2 -2.24 -214.78 7.37
C ARG A 2 -1.50 -213.72 6.49
N VAL A 3 -0.32 -213.20 6.86
CA VAL A 3 0.54 -213.45 8.04
C VAL A 3 1.63 -212.34 8.19
N LEU A 4 2.06 -212.07 9.44
CA LEU A 4 3.32 -211.38 9.86
C LEU A 4 3.53 -209.88 9.49
N LEU A 5 4.24 -209.03 10.26
CA LEU A 5 4.97 -209.15 11.56
C LEU A 5 5.17 -207.74 12.20
N CYS A 6 5.35 -207.66 13.54
CA CYS A 6 5.96 -206.54 14.33
C CYS A 6 5.16 -205.21 14.52
N PHE A 7 4.72 -204.88 15.75
CA PHE A 7 5.40 -204.02 16.78
C PHE A 7 5.29 -202.49 16.49
N LEU A 8 5.08 -201.53 17.43
CA LEU A 8 4.73 -201.47 18.87
C LEU A 8 4.49 -199.96 19.24
N PHE A 9 3.91 -199.62 20.42
CA PHE A 9 3.82 -198.26 21.06
C PHE A 9 2.97 -197.17 20.31
N SER A 10 2.17 -196.24 20.87
CA SER A 10 1.69 -195.79 22.22
C SER A 10 2.13 -194.37 22.67
N ILE A 11 1.17 -193.60 23.24
CA ILE A 11 1.30 -192.60 24.35
C ILE A 11 1.50 -191.07 24.06
N LEU A 12 0.62 -190.28 24.71
CA LEU A 12 0.66 -188.86 25.18
C LEU A 12 0.60 -187.64 24.22
N SER A 13 0.44 -186.46 24.85
CA SER A 13 -0.26 -185.26 24.36
C SER A 13 0.45 -183.94 24.70
N ALA A 14 0.39 -182.94 23.81
CA ALA A 14 0.62 -181.52 24.11
C ALA A 14 0.09 -180.60 22.97
N SER A 15 -0.16 -179.33 23.28
CA SER A 15 -0.81 -178.29 22.45
C SER A 15 0.06 -177.63 21.37
N VAL A 16 -0.58 -177.08 20.33
CA VAL A 16 0.01 -176.06 19.42
C VAL A 16 -0.83 -174.79 19.43
N SER A 17 -0.19 -173.65 19.68
CA SER A 17 -0.76 -172.29 19.68
C SER A 17 -0.64 -171.58 18.33
N GLN A 18 -1.54 -170.65 18.01
CA GLN A 18 -1.33 -169.64 16.98
C GLN A 18 -0.89 -168.29 17.59
N ALA A 19 -0.08 -167.53 16.85
CA ALA A 19 0.26 -166.13 17.13
C ALA A 19 0.16 -165.31 15.83
N GLN A 20 -0.29 -164.05 15.91
CA GLN A 20 -0.81 -163.31 14.73
C GLN A 20 -0.12 -161.96 14.39
N SER A 21 0.90 -161.52 15.13
CA SER A 21 1.68 -160.30 14.82
C SER A 21 3.19 -160.58 14.84
N PHE A 22 3.95 -159.93 13.95
CA PHE A 22 5.39 -160.16 13.80
C PHE A 22 6.22 -158.96 14.28
N ALA A 23 7.08 -159.18 15.27
CA ALA A 23 8.01 -158.18 15.79
C ALA A 23 9.43 -158.43 15.24
N VAL A 24 10.09 -157.38 14.75
CA VAL A 24 11.50 -157.41 14.38
C VAL A 24 12.25 -156.39 15.22
N ASN A 25 12.81 -156.86 16.32
CA ASN A 25 13.63 -156.10 17.25
C ASN A 25 14.74 -157.00 17.83
N THR A 26 15.62 -156.42 18.64
CA THR A 26 16.68 -157.14 19.37
C THR A 26 16.52 -157.07 20.88
N ASP A 27 15.44 -156.45 21.38
CA ASP A 27 15.15 -156.32 22.81
C ASP A 27 14.10 -157.32 23.31
N GLY A 28 13.56 -158.15 22.42
CA GLY A 28 12.56 -159.17 22.76
C GLY A 28 11.17 -158.61 23.05
N SER A 29 10.93 -157.32 22.79
CA SER A 29 9.60 -156.73 22.98
C SER A 29 8.57 -157.33 22.02
N ALA A 30 7.32 -157.50 22.50
CA ALA A 30 6.22 -157.92 21.64
C ALA A 30 5.89 -156.83 20.61
N ALA A 31 5.38 -157.23 19.45
CA ALA A 31 4.87 -156.27 18.45
C ALA A 31 3.77 -155.40 19.07
N ASN A 32 3.76 -154.11 18.76
CA ASN A 32 2.68 -153.22 19.15
C ASN A 32 1.32 -153.80 18.71
N PRO A 33 0.28 -153.84 19.58
CA PRO A 33 -1.03 -154.38 19.24
C PRO A 33 -1.70 -153.79 17.99
N SER A 34 -1.35 -152.56 17.57
CA SER A 34 -1.86 -151.95 16.35
C SER A 34 -1.01 -152.21 15.09
N ALA A 35 0.05 -153.02 15.18
CA ALA A 35 0.97 -153.30 14.09
C ALA A 35 1.00 -154.80 13.72
N ILE A 36 0.77 -155.11 12.44
CA ILE A 36 0.98 -156.46 11.88
C ILE A 36 2.48 -156.77 11.75
N LEU A 37 3.26 -155.74 11.40
CA LEU A 37 4.73 -155.76 11.38
C LEU A 37 5.24 -154.56 12.19
N ASP A 38 5.89 -154.84 13.32
CA ASP A 38 6.56 -153.83 14.15
C ASP A 38 8.08 -153.98 14.02
N VAL A 39 8.75 -152.96 13.48
CA VAL A 39 10.21 -152.93 13.31
C VAL A 39 10.81 -151.87 14.20
N LYS A 40 11.40 -152.30 15.32
CA LYS A 40 11.99 -151.42 16.33
C LYS A 40 13.50 -151.60 16.37
N SER A 41 14.24 -150.59 15.94
CA SER A 41 15.69 -150.55 16.02
C SER A 41 16.20 -149.11 16.12
N THR A 42 17.24 -148.90 16.92
CA THR A 42 17.92 -147.60 17.08
C THR A 42 19.14 -147.44 16.18
N ALA A 43 19.58 -148.52 15.51
CA ALA A 43 20.82 -148.56 14.73
C ALA A 43 20.65 -149.15 13.31
N LYS A 44 19.45 -149.63 12.95
CA LYS A 44 19.13 -150.17 11.62
C LYS A 44 17.78 -149.63 11.17
N GLY A 45 17.65 -149.31 9.89
CA GLY A 45 16.37 -148.94 9.27
C GLY A 45 15.70 -150.11 8.54
N MET A 46 14.44 -149.93 8.16
CA MET A 46 13.74 -150.84 7.25
C MET A 46 14.02 -150.43 5.79
N LEU A 47 14.62 -151.34 5.02
CA LEU A 47 14.69 -151.18 3.56
C LEU A 47 13.37 -151.64 2.93
N ILE A 48 12.53 -150.66 2.60
CA ILE A 48 11.33 -150.81 1.78
C ILE A 48 11.76 -151.02 0.31
N PRO A 49 11.00 -151.72 -0.57
CA PRO A 49 11.47 -152.12 -1.88
C PRO A 49 12.07 -150.96 -2.70
N ARG A 50 13.36 -151.11 -3.03
CA ARG A 50 14.14 -150.16 -3.82
C ARG A 50 14.11 -150.59 -5.28
N MET A 51 13.69 -149.69 -6.16
CA MET A 51 13.42 -150.03 -7.56
C MET A 51 13.50 -148.79 -8.47
N THR A 52 13.74 -149.00 -9.75
CA THR A 52 13.66 -147.94 -10.75
C THR A 52 12.21 -147.55 -11.04
N LYS A 53 11.98 -146.38 -11.64
CA LYS A 53 10.69 -145.89 -12.15
C LYS A 53 10.06 -146.89 -13.11
N VAL A 54 10.88 -147.55 -13.94
CA VAL A 54 10.43 -148.63 -14.85
C VAL A 54 9.92 -149.83 -14.06
N GLN A 55 10.68 -150.30 -13.07
CA GLN A 55 10.28 -151.42 -12.19
C GLN A 55 9.04 -151.08 -11.34
N ARG A 56 8.96 -149.84 -10.83
CA ARG A 56 7.80 -149.28 -10.10
C ARG A 56 6.55 -149.26 -10.96
N ASN A 57 6.66 -148.80 -12.21
CA ASN A 57 5.55 -148.77 -13.16
C ASN A 57 5.17 -150.17 -13.66
N ALA A 58 6.08 -151.15 -13.56
CA ALA A 58 5.81 -152.56 -13.86
C ALA A 58 5.11 -153.31 -12.71
N ILE A 59 4.90 -152.67 -11.54
CA ILE A 59 4.01 -153.22 -10.50
C ILE A 59 2.58 -153.18 -11.04
N ALA A 60 2.04 -154.35 -11.37
CA ALA A 60 0.63 -154.49 -11.73
C ALA A 60 -0.26 -154.28 -10.50
N SER A 61 -1.29 -153.43 -10.63
CA SER A 61 -2.27 -153.13 -9.58
C SER A 61 -1.66 -152.81 -8.20
N PRO A 62 -0.81 -151.78 -8.09
CA PRO A 62 -0.20 -151.38 -6.81
C PRO A 62 -1.28 -150.99 -5.80
N ALA A 63 -1.16 -151.48 -4.56
CA ALA A 63 -2.12 -151.16 -3.50
C ALA A 63 -2.06 -149.67 -3.11
N THR A 64 -3.19 -149.08 -2.73
CA THR A 64 -3.20 -147.74 -2.12
C THR A 64 -2.39 -147.76 -0.82
N GLY A 65 -1.47 -146.81 -0.67
CA GLY A 65 -0.51 -146.77 0.43
C GLY A 65 0.74 -147.63 0.20
N LEU A 66 0.88 -148.33 -0.93
CA LEU A 66 2.10 -149.07 -1.26
C LEU A 66 3.29 -148.11 -1.32
N LEU A 67 4.23 -148.28 -0.39
CA LEU A 67 5.40 -147.44 -0.23
C LEU A 67 6.63 -148.13 -0.82
N ILE A 68 7.31 -147.45 -1.74
CA ILE A 68 8.58 -147.87 -2.35
C ILE A 68 9.59 -146.74 -2.26
N TYR A 69 10.86 -147.06 -2.46
CA TYR A 69 11.90 -146.05 -2.64
C TYR A 69 12.40 -146.10 -4.08
N GLN A 70 12.14 -145.04 -4.86
CA GLN A 70 12.57 -144.98 -6.25
C GLN A 70 14.06 -144.64 -6.32
N THR A 71 14.82 -145.41 -7.09
CA THR A 71 16.30 -145.30 -7.15
C THR A 71 16.84 -144.53 -8.36
N ASP A 72 15.98 -144.06 -9.26
CA ASP A 72 16.30 -143.28 -10.45
C ASP A 72 15.23 -142.20 -10.73
N ASP A 73 15.44 -141.40 -11.78
CA ASP A 73 14.60 -140.25 -12.15
C ASP A 73 14.40 -139.31 -10.94
N THR A 74 13.18 -139.19 -10.40
CA THR A 74 12.98 -138.58 -9.09
C THR A 74 13.32 -139.61 -8.00
N THR A 75 14.47 -139.50 -7.35
CA THR A 75 14.85 -140.41 -6.27
C THR A 75 14.13 -140.06 -4.97
N GLY A 76 13.75 -141.09 -4.18
CA GLY A 76 13.12 -140.89 -2.87
C GLY A 76 11.88 -141.77 -2.63
N PHE A 77 11.27 -141.58 -1.45
CA PHE A 77 10.04 -142.28 -1.09
C PHE A 77 8.89 -141.88 -2.00
N HIS A 78 8.27 -142.88 -2.62
CA HIS A 78 7.04 -142.74 -3.37
C HIS A 78 5.98 -143.64 -2.76
N TYR A 79 4.76 -143.13 -2.62
CA TYR A 79 3.60 -143.95 -2.28
C TYR A 79 2.58 -143.92 -3.42
N TYR A 80 1.89 -145.03 -3.63
CA TYR A 80 0.77 -145.08 -4.56
C TYR A 80 -0.50 -144.58 -3.85
N ASN A 81 -1.11 -143.51 -4.35
CA ASN A 81 -2.29 -142.89 -3.72
C ASN A 81 -3.63 -143.52 -4.13
N GLY A 82 -3.60 -144.59 -4.92
CA GLY A 82 -4.78 -145.25 -5.49
C GLY A 82 -5.05 -144.91 -6.96
N THR A 83 -4.43 -143.85 -7.50
CA THR A 83 -4.49 -143.49 -8.93
C THR A 83 -3.12 -143.26 -9.57
N GLY A 84 -2.14 -142.79 -8.80
CA GLY A 84 -0.78 -142.52 -9.25
C GLY A 84 0.27 -142.60 -8.14
N TRP A 85 1.54 -142.58 -8.54
CA TRP A 85 2.68 -142.51 -7.62
C TRP A 85 3.00 -141.05 -7.30
N LEU A 86 2.93 -140.68 -6.01
CA LEU A 86 3.28 -139.35 -5.51
C LEU A 86 4.58 -139.37 -4.71
N THR A 87 5.27 -138.23 -4.67
CA THR A 87 6.48 -138.00 -3.87
C THR A 87 6.16 -137.21 -2.59
N PHE A 88 7.00 -137.35 -1.59
CA PHE A 88 7.08 -136.38 -0.49
C PHE A 88 8.01 -135.24 -0.92
N SER A 89 7.48 -134.07 -1.24
CA SER A 89 8.26 -132.95 -1.79
C SER A 89 8.41 -131.76 -0.83
N ASN A 90 9.58 -131.14 -0.92
CA ASN A 90 10.02 -129.98 -0.15
C ASN A 90 9.41 -128.68 -0.72
N ILE A 91 9.46 -127.58 0.04
CA ILE A 91 8.94 -126.24 -0.34
C ILE A 91 9.52 -125.71 -1.68
N GLU A 92 10.67 -126.21 -2.13
CA GLU A 92 11.33 -125.81 -3.39
C GLU A 92 10.47 -125.98 -4.66
N ASN A 93 9.36 -126.73 -4.59
CA ASN A 93 8.44 -126.96 -5.70
C ASN A 93 7.10 -126.19 -5.60
N ASP A 94 6.97 -125.18 -4.73
CA ASP A 94 5.78 -124.31 -4.76
C ASP A 94 5.74 -123.49 -6.08
N PRO A 95 4.64 -123.53 -6.85
CA PRO A 95 4.54 -122.88 -8.15
C PRO A 95 4.50 -121.34 -8.07
N PHE A 96 4.14 -120.78 -6.91
CA PHE A 96 3.97 -119.34 -6.70
C PHE A 96 5.05 -118.74 -5.80
N TRP A 97 5.63 -119.47 -4.85
CA TRP A 97 6.62 -118.96 -3.91
C TRP A 97 7.97 -119.66 -4.05
N GLY A 98 8.92 -119.01 -4.74
CA GLY A 98 10.29 -119.50 -4.87
C GLY A 98 11.23 -118.94 -3.81
N ALA A 99 12.24 -119.71 -3.42
CA ALA A 99 13.40 -119.20 -2.70
C ALA A 99 14.55 -118.85 -3.67
N ASN A 100 15.34 -117.82 -3.35
CA ASN A 100 16.62 -117.52 -4.01
C ASN A 100 17.60 -116.97 -2.97
N GLY A 101 18.51 -117.84 -2.52
CA GLY A 101 19.32 -117.60 -1.32
C GLY A 101 18.41 -117.37 -0.11
N ASN A 102 18.63 -116.27 0.62
CA ASN A 102 17.83 -115.89 1.78
C ASN A 102 16.50 -115.18 1.43
N ASN A 103 16.18 -115.01 0.14
CA ASN A 103 14.98 -114.28 -0.30
C ASN A 103 13.85 -115.24 -0.68
N ILE A 104 12.62 -114.90 -0.30
CA ILE A 104 11.40 -115.51 -0.86
C ILE A 104 10.81 -114.53 -1.88
N TYR A 105 10.43 -115.02 -3.06
CA TYR A 105 9.84 -114.20 -4.12
C TYR A 105 8.61 -114.88 -4.73
N ASN A 106 7.63 -114.05 -5.10
CA ASN A 106 6.40 -114.53 -5.72
C ASN A 106 6.54 -114.56 -7.26
N ARG A 107 6.21 -115.69 -7.89
CA ARG A 107 6.23 -115.93 -9.34
C ARG A 107 4.86 -115.70 -10.01
N ASN A 108 3.79 -115.47 -9.24
CA ASN A 108 2.48 -115.10 -9.76
C ASN A 108 2.59 -113.77 -10.54
N THR A 109 2.11 -113.77 -11.78
CA THR A 109 2.05 -112.57 -12.61
C THR A 109 0.88 -111.65 -12.23
N GLY A 110 -0.16 -112.21 -11.61
CA GLY A 110 -1.35 -111.52 -11.11
C GLY A 110 -1.14 -110.77 -9.78
N ASN A 111 -2.21 -110.71 -8.98
CA ASN A 111 -2.26 -109.96 -7.73
C ASN A 111 -1.96 -110.85 -6.51
N VAL A 112 -1.16 -110.35 -5.56
CA VAL A 112 -0.86 -111.00 -4.28
C VAL A 112 -1.68 -110.36 -3.17
N GLY A 113 -2.51 -111.16 -2.50
CA GLY A 113 -3.28 -110.75 -1.33
C GLY A 113 -2.64 -111.23 -0.03
N ILE A 114 -2.53 -110.35 0.96
CA ILE A 114 -2.19 -110.69 2.35
C ILE A 114 -3.44 -110.43 3.20
N GLY A 115 -4.03 -111.48 3.77
CA GLY A 115 -5.30 -111.40 4.51
C GLY A 115 -6.56 -111.21 3.65
N ILE A 116 -6.46 -111.27 2.31
CA ILE A 116 -7.59 -111.04 1.39
C ILE A 116 -7.59 -111.99 0.20
N ASN A 117 -8.77 -112.58 -0.08
CA ASN A 117 -8.96 -113.59 -1.13
C ASN A 117 -9.14 -112.99 -2.53
N ASN A 118 -9.55 -111.71 -2.64
CA ASN A 118 -9.76 -111.01 -3.90
C ASN A 118 -8.91 -109.71 -3.95
N PRO A 119 -7.59 -109.80 -4.16
CA PRO A 119 -6.70 -108.64 -4.17
C PRO A 119 -6.93 -107.74 -5.41
N LEU A 120 -7.12 -106.44 -5.19
CA LEU A 120 -7.44 -105.45 -6.25
C LEU A 120 -6.21 -104.77 -6.86
N ALA A 121 -5.03 -104.96 -6.27
CA ALA A 121 -3.75 -104.45 -6.74
C ALA A 121 -2.68 -105.56 -6.65
N ARG A 122 -1.54 -105.36 -7.34
CA ARG A 122 -0.46 -106.39 -7.40
C ARG A 122 0.05 -106.82 -6.03
N LEU A 123 -0.04 -105.93 -5.04
CA LEU A 123 0.03 -106.23 -3.62
C LEU A 123 -1.19 -105.57 -2.95
N HIS A 124 -2.02 -106.35 -2.25
CA HIS A 124 -3.14 -105.85 -1.45
C HIS A 124 -3.07 -106.47 -0.05
N VAL A 125 -3.00 -105.65 0.99
CA VAL A 125 -2.94 -106.09 2.39
C VAL A 125 -4.24 -105.64 3.07
N SER A 126 -5.01 -106.59 3.62
CA SER A 126 -6.41 -106.37 4.04
C SER A 126 -6.62 -105.29 5.10
N ASP A 127 -5.63 -105.10 5.97
CA ASP A 127 -5.63 -104.15 7.08
C ASP A 127 -4.82 -102.88 6.76
N SER A 128 -4.25 -102.78 5.55
CA SER A 128 -3.29 -101.74 5.12
C SER A 128 -2.01 -101.62 5.97
N ASN A 129 -1.69 -102.60 6.83
CA ASN A 129 -0.54 -102.55 7.72
C ASN A 129 0.76 -102.98 6.99
N VAL A 130 1.29 -102.07 6.16
CA VAL A 130 2.63 -102.22 5.56
C VAL A 130 3.60 -101.25 6.20
N VAL A 131 4.50 -101.78 7.05
CA VAL A 131 5.54 -101.00 7.72
C VAL A 131 6.85 -101.09 6.93
N PHE A 132 7.36 -99.95 6.49
CA PHE A 132 8.72 -99.83 5.94
C PHE A 132 9.66 -99.30 7.02
N SER A 133 10.58 -100.13 7.50
CA SER A 133 11.45 -99.81 8.64
C SER A 133 12.93 -100.07 8.36
N ALA A 134 13.79 -99.24 8.96
CA ALA A 134 15.21 -99.49 9.17
C ALA A 134 15.54 -99.15 10.65
N THR A 135 16.67 -99.63 11.16
CA THR A 135 17.10 -99.38 12.55
C THR A 135 18.36 -98.52 12.57
N GLY A 136 18.46 -97.63 13.58
CA GLY A 136 19.55 -96.66 13.70
C GLY A 136 19.36 -95.39 12.85
N ASP A 137 20.33 -94.49 12.94
CA ASP A 137 20.38 -93.26 12.13
C ASP A 137 20.70 -93.57 10.65
N ALA A 138 20.30 -92.67 9.76
CA ALA A 138 20.66 -92.76 8.35
C ALA A 138 22.20 -92.75 8.16
N PRO A 139 22.79 -93.71 7.42
CA PRO A 139 24.23 -93.91 7.32
C PRO A 139 24.96 -92.70 6.71
N VAL A 140 26.20 -92.48 7.19
CA VAL A 140 27.07 -91.38 6.74
C VAL A 140 27.35 -91.44 5.22
N THR A 141 27.45 -92.65 4.66
CA THR A 141 27.54 -92.88 3.21
C THR A 141 26.35 -93.71 2.77
N ALA A 142 25.40 -93.08 2.07
CA ALA A 142 24.25 -93.77 1.50
C ALA A 142 24.65 -94.65 0.31
N GLY A 143 24.04 -95.83 0.21
CA GLY A 143 24.19 -96.77 -0.90
C GLY A 143 23.65 -96.24 -2.23
N ASN A 144 23.47 -97.15 -3.18
CA ASN A 144 22.75 -96.86 -4.42
C ASN A 144 21.32 -97.39 -4.31
N VAL A 145 20.35 -96.66 -4.86
CA VAL A 145 18.97 -97.17 -4.97
C VAL A 145 18.93 -98.41 -5.89
N PRO A 146 17.98 -99.34 -5.71
CA PRO A 146 17.90 -100.54 -6.55
C PRO A 146 17.70 -100.28 -8.05
N ILE A 147 17.04 -99.17 -8.41
CA ILE A 147 16.82 -98.75 -9.81
C ILE A 147 16.88 -97.22 -9.89
N SER A 148 17.78 -96.67 -10.71
CA SER A 148 18.00 -95.22 -10.87
C SER A 148 17.32 -94.58 -12.09
N ASP A 149 16.92 -95.39 -13.07
CA ASP A 149 16.60 -94.93 -14.43
C ASP A 149 15.21 -94.28 -14.55
N ALA A 150 14.87 -93.81 -15.75
CA ALA A 150 13.56 -93.23 -16.06
C ALA A 150 12.38 -94.14 -15.63
N GLY A 151 11.21 -93.56 -15.33
CA GLY A 151 10.00 -94.31 -15.02
C GLY A 151 9.19 -93.83 -13.80
N ARG A 152 8.04 -94.49 -13.61
CA ARG A 152 7.07 -94.26 -12.53
C ARG A 152 7.37 -95.16 -11.33
N ARG A 153 7.56 -94.61 -10.13
CA ARG A 153 7.86 -95.39 -8.90
C ARG A 153 7.26 -94.74 -7.65
N MET A 154 7.13 -95.54 -6.59
CA MET A 154 7.02 -95.12 -5.19
C MET A 154 8.21 -95.76 -4.47
N LEU A 155 8.94 -94.97 -3.67
CA LEU A 155 10.19 -95.37 -3.05
C LEU A 155 10.22 -94.83 -1.61
N TRP A 156 10.37 -95.75 -0.66
CA TRP A 156 10.99 -95.47 0.63
C TRP A 156 12.48 -95.77 0.50
N TYR A 157 13.34 -94.79 0.78
CA TYR A 157 14.79 -94.97 0.73
C TYR A 157 15.39 -94.92 2.15
N PRO A 158 15.63 -96.07 2.80
CA PRO A 158 16.00 -96.13 4.22
C PRO A 158 17.34 -95.45 4.52
N ASP A 159 18.36 -95.61 3.67
CA ASP A 159 19.68 -94.97 3.81
C ASP A 159 19.65 -93.43 3.88
N LYS A 160 18.52 -92.82 3.51
CA LYS A 160 18.27 -91.38 3.63
C LYS A 160 16.98 -91.05 4.39
N ALA A 161 16.27 -92.04 4.94
CA ALA A 161 14.94 -91.89 5.51
C ALA A 161 14.01 -91.01 4.66
N ALA A 162 14.05 -91.20 3.35
CA ALA A 162 13.43 -90.31 2.36
C ALA A 162 12.24 -90.97 1.66
N PHE A 163 11.20 -90.20 1.39
CA PHE A 163 10.01 -90.65 0.67
C PHE A 163 9.93 -90.00 -0.70
N ARG A 164 9.70 -90.79 -1.75
CA ARG A 164 9.60 -90.28 -3.12
C ARG A 164 8.54 -91.02 -3.95
N ALA A 165 7.68 -90.29 -4.64
CA ALA A 165 6.67 -90.84 -5.55
C ALA A 165 6.55 -90.05 -6.85
N GLY A 166 6.16 -90.72 -7.94
CA GLY A 166 5.82 -90.09 -9.22
C GLY A 166 6.63 -90.62 -10.40
N TYR A 167 6.94 -89.75 -11.36
CA TYR A 167 7.64 -90.06 -12.62
C TYR A 167 8.91 -89.24 -12.78
N VAL A 168 9.92 -89.80 -13.44
CA VAL A 168 11.06 -89.05 -13.96
C VAL A 168 11.38 -89.51 -15.39
N SER A 169 11.89 -88.60 -16.22
CA SER A 169 12.27 -88.86 -17.61
C SER A 169 13.74 -89.30 -17.80
N ALA A 170 14.58 -89.11 -16.77
CA ALA A 170 16.02 -89.41 -16.79
C ALA A 170 16.45 -90.15 -15.50
N ALA A 171 17.75 -90.24 -15.21
CA ALA A 171 18.28 -90.98 -14.05
C ALA A 171 18.01 -90.33 -12.66
N ASN A 172 16.93 -89.54 -12.50
CA ASN A 172 16.63 -88.73 -11.31
C ASN A 172 16.14 -89.54 -10.10
N TRP A 173 16.09 -90.88 -10.15
CA TRP A 173 15.92 -91.73 -8.96
C TRP A 173 17.24 -92.00 -8.23
N ASN A 174 18.39 -91.60 -8.81
CA ASN A 174 19.70 -91.77 -8.18
C ASN A 174 19.80 -91.09 -6.79
N LYS A 175 20.77 -91.55 -6.00
CA LYS A 175 20.99 -91.06 -4.63
C LYS A 175 21.34 -89.58 -4.54
N ASP A 176 21.89 -88.97 -5.59
CA ASP A 176 22.28 -87.56 -5.62
C ASP A 176 21.08 -86.64 -5.91
N SER A 177 19.95 -87.24 -6.31
CA SER A 177 18.66 -86.59 -6.57
C SER A 177 17.67 -86.75 -5.41
N ILE A 178 18.12 -87.33 -4.29
CA ILE A 178 17.35 -87.61 -3.07
C ILE A 178 18.15 -87.15 -1.84
N GLY A 179 17.60 -86.24 -1.06
CA GLY A 179 18.19 -85.74 0.18
C GLY A 179 17.88 -86.60 1.40
N LYS A 180 18.67 -86.45 2.46
CA LYS A 180 18.38 -87.04 3.77
C LYS A 180 17.10 -86.42 4.34
N TYR A 181 16.18 -87.21 4.90
CA TYR A 181 14.85 -86.79 5.37
C TYR A 181 13.97 -86.08 4.32
N SER A 182 14.24 -86.26 3.02
CA SER A 182 13.54 -85.52 1.97
C SER A 182 12.18 -86.12 1.59
N PHE A 183 11.27 -85.26 1.11
CA PHE A 183 9.96 -85.65 0.59
C PHE A 183 9.80 -85.16 -0.85
N ALA A 184 9.56 -86.07 -1.79
CA ALA A 184 9.43 -85.72 -3.22
C ALA A 184 8.22 -86.37 -3.91
N GLY A 185 7.49 -85.59 -4.73
CA GLY A 185 6.23 -86.02 -5.32
C GLY A 185 5.92 -85.36 -6.66
N GLY A 186 5.90 -86.12 -7.76
CA GLY A 186 5.39 -85.63 -9.06
C GLY A 186 6.23 -86.00 -10.28
N TYR A 187 6.35 -85.09 -11.24
CA TYR A 187 7.05 -85.28 -12.52
C TYR A 187 8.42 -84.59 -12.49
N ASP A 188 9.52 -85.33 -12.69
CA ASP A 188 10.91 -84.82 -12.75
C ASP A 188 11.36 -83.93 -11.56
N VAL A 189 10.76 -84.14 -10.39
CA VAL A 189 11.10 -83.46 -9.14
C VAL A 189 12.48 -83.84 -8.60
N LYS A 190 13.12 -82.97 -7.81
CA LYS A 190 14.44 -83.22 -7.18
C LYS A 190 14.51 -82.57 -5.79
N ALA A 191 14.22 -83.34 -4.74
CA ALA A 191 14.54 -82.95 -3.37
C ALA A 191 15.92 -83.50 -3.02
N LYS A 192 16.99 -82.69 -3.17
CA LYS A 192 18.39 -83.13 -2.99
C LYS A 192 18.97 -82.78 -1.61
N GLY A 193 18.56 -81.66 -1.03
CA GLY A 193 19.09 -81.19 0.24
C GLY A 193 18.53 -81.95 1.45
N GLU A 194 19.22 -81.87 2.59
CA GLU A 194 18.70 -82.43 3.85
C GLU A 194 17.37 -81.76 4.22
N SER A 195 16.39 -82.55 4.66
CA SER A 195 15.03 -82.11 5.03
C SER A 195 14.30 -81.30 3.95
N SER A 196 14.65 -81.49 2.66
CA SER A 196 14.06 -80.75 1.54
C SER A 196 12.74 -81.35 1.05
N VAL A 197 11.86 -80.49 0.51
CA VAL A 197 10.55 -80.87 -0.04
C VAL A 197 10.47 -80.46 -1.51
N SER A 198 10.12 -81.39 -2.41
CA SER A 198 10.00 -81.10 -3.85
C SER A 198 8.73 -81.70 -4.48
N LEU A 199 7.77 -80.86 -4.86
CA LEU A 199 6.44 -81.28 -5.34
C LEU A 199 6.08 -80.64 -6.68
N GLY A 200 5.36 -81.37 -7.53
CA GLY A 200 4.79 -80.85 -8.77
C GLY A 200 5.51 -81.35 -10.04
N ARG A 201 5.90 -80.42 -10.93
CA ARG A 201 6.53 -80.71 -12.23
C ARG A 201 7.84 -79.94 -12.37
N SER A 202 8.94 -80.67 -12.54
CA SER A 202 10.31 -80.15 -12.70
C SER A 202 10.79 -79.28 -11.54
N ALA A 203 10.16 -79.39 -10.35
CA ALA A 203 10.57 -78.68 -9.16
C ALA A 203 11.93 -79.19 -8.64
N THR A 204 12.79 -78.29 -8.15
CA THR A 204 14.10 -78.66 -7.59
C THR A 204 14.31 -77.94 -6.26
N ALA A 205 14.45 -78.70 -5.17
CA ALA A 205 14.86 -78.23 -3.85
C ALA A 205 16.27 -78.79 -3.59
N SER A 206 17.31 -78.03 -3.91
CA SER A 206 18.69 -78.53 -3.94
C SER A 206 19.51 -78.27 -2.69
N ALA A 207 19.05 -77.38 -1.82
CA ALA A 207 19.73 -76.93 -0.60
C ALA A 207 19.01 -77.43 0.67
N ASN A 208 19.64 -77.29 1.83
CA ASN A 208 19.13 -77.87 3.07
C ASN A 208 17.91 -77.10 3.55
N TYR A 209 16.91 -77.81 4.08
CA TYR A 209 15.62 -77.29 4.53
C TYR A 209 14.84 -76.51 3.45
N SER A 210 15.18 -76.69 2.16
CA SER A 210 14.55 -75.94 1.07
C SER A 210 13.26 -76.60 0.55
N ILE A 211 12.32 -75.76 0.09
CA ILE A 211 10.97 -76.16 -0.34
C ILE A 211 10.75 -75.70 -1.78
N ALA A 212 10.48 -76.62 -2.70
CA ALA A 212 10.17 -76.31 -4.11
C ALA A 212 8.83 -76.96 -4.51
N ILE A 213 7.77 -76.18 -4.70
CA ILE A 213 6.41 -76.68 -4.97
C ILE A 213 5.82 -76.01 -6.21
N GLY A 214 5.62 -76.76 -7.29
CA GLY A 214 4.90 -76.26 -8.46
C GLY A 214 5.52 -76.68 -9.79
N HIS A 215 5.57 -75.74 -10.74
CA HIS A 215 6.00 -75.93 -12.12
C HIS A 215 7.30 -75.16 -12.35
N PHE A 216 8.42 -75.87 -12.47
CA PHE A 216 9.78 -75.31 -12.57
C PHE A 216 10.30 -74.52 -11.35
N SER A 217 9.62 -74.54 -10.20
CA SER A 217 10.12 -73.95 -8.95
C SER A 217 11.54 -74.44 -8.57
N ASN A 218 12.46 -73.52 -8.28
CA ASN A 218 13.84 -73.82 -7.92
C ASN A 218 14.25 -73.17 -6.58
N ALA A 219 14.46 -73.98 -5.54
CA ALA A 219 14.89 -73.58 -4.20
C ALA A 219 16.32 -74.09 -3.94
N SER A 220 17.32 -73.23 -4.15
CA SER A 220 18.74 -73.57 -4.11
C SER A 220 19.56 -72.85 -3.04
N GLY A 221 18.91 -72.11 -2.13
CA GLY A 221 19.53 -71.58 -0.92
C GLY A 221 19.02 -72.32 0.31
N ASP A 222 19.81 -72.38 1.39
CA ASP A 222 19.37 -73.06 2.61
C ASP A 222 18.15 -72.35 3.22
N PHE A 223 17.18 -73.13 3.71
CA PHE A 223 15.87 -72.64 4.17
C PHE A 223 15.05 -71.86 3.12
N SER A 224 15.42 -71.91 1.83
CA SER A 224 14.72 -71.16 0.78
C SER A 224 13.41 -71.83 0.36
N THR A 225 12.43 -71.02 -0.07
CA THR A 225 11.10 -71.48 -0.51
C THR A 225 10.79 -70.96 -1.90
N ALA A 226 10.50 -71.86 -2.84
CA ALA A 226 10.12 -71.57 -4.22
C ALA A 226 8.76 -72.20 -4.53
N ILE A 227 7.77 -71.41 -4.94
CA ILE A 227 6.39 -71.89 -5.23
C ILE A 227 5.91 -71.42 -6.60
N SER A 228 5.16 -72.27 -7.30
CA SER A 228 4.81 -72.16 -8.72
C SER A 228 6.04 -72.23 -9.63
N ASN A 229 6.44 -71.12 -10.27
CA ASN A 229 7.66 -70.98 -11.07
C ASN A 229 8.59 -69.95 -10.42
N GLY A 230 8.71 -70.05 -9.09
CA GLY A 230 9.58 -69.21 -8.28
C GLY A 230 11.02 -69.69 -8.31
N THR A 231 11.99 -68.77 -8.19
CA THR A 231 13.42 -69.08 -8.07
C THR A 231 14.00 -68.40 -6.83
N ALA A 232 14.41 -69.20 -5.83
CA ALA A 232 14.93 -68.72 -4.54
C ALA A 232 16.34 -69.29 -4.29
N THR A 233 17.39 -68.45 -4.46
CA THR A 233 18.77 -68.94 -4.63
C THR A 233 19.72 -68.72 -3.46
N ASP A 234 19.35 -67.90 -2.47
CA ASP A 234 20.17 -67.57 -1.29
C ASP A 234 19.41 -67.94 0.00
N ILE A 235 20.08 -67.88 1.15
CA ILE A 235 19.60 -68.36 2.45
C ILE A 235 18.34 -67.57 2.86
N TYR A 236 17.31 -68.28 3.29
CA TYR A 236 15.97 -67.75 3.62
C TYR A 236 15.27 -66.97 2.48
N ALA A 237 15.72 -67.11 1.22
CA ALA A 237 15.03 -66.49 0.09
C ALA A 237 13.64 -67.12 -0.15
N VAL A 238 12.63 -66.29 -0.43
CA VAL A 238 11.25 -66.73 -0.69
C VAL A 238 10.79 -66.21 -2.04
N ALA A 239 10.45 -67.11 -2.98
CA ALA A 239 9.98 -66.78 -4.31
C ALA A 239 8.66 -67.49 -4.62
N ILE A 240 7.56 -66.75 -4.75
CA ILE A 240 6.20 -67.30 -4.91
C ILE A 240 5.55 -66.68 -6.16
N GLY A 241 5.16 -67.53 -7.10
CA GLY A 241 4.41 -67.14 -8.30
C GLY A 241 5.22 -67.30 -9.59
N GLU A 242 4.68 -66.79 -10.70
CA GLU A 242 5.22 -67.05 -12.03
C GLU A 242 6.43 -66.15 -12.33
N ALA A 243 7.58 -66.75 -12.64
CA ALA A 243 8.85 -66.08 -12.93
C ALA A 243 9.30 -65.08 -11.84
N SER A 244 8.89 -65.30 -10.59
CA SER A 244 9.32 -64.50 -9.44
C SER A 244 10.65 -65.01 -8.90
N THR A 245 11.58 -64.10 -8.61
CA THR A 245 12.97 -64.43 -8.26
C THR A 245 13.41 -63.70 -7.00
N ALA A 246 13.83 -64.46 -5.99
CA ALA A 246 14.49 -63.95 -4.79
C ALA A 246 15.96 -64.43 -4.78
N SER A 247 16.88 -63.52 -5.10
CA SER A 247 18.28 -63.87 -5.38
C SER A 247 19.29 -63.47 -4.30
N ALA A 248 18.82 -62.95 -3.16
CA ALA A 248 19.65 -62.51 -2.04
C ALA A 248 19.09 -62.98 -0.70
N ARG A 249 19.94 -63.02 0.32
CA ARG A 249 19.60 -63.47 1.67
C ARG A 249 18.40 -62.75 2.25
N ASN A 250 17.45 -63.48 2.84
CA ASN A 250 16.18 -62.98 3.37
C ASN A 250 15.29 -62.24 2.35
N ALA A 251 15.59 -62.27 1.05
CA ALA A 251 14.81 -61.56 0.04
C ALA A 251 13.48 -62.30 -0.24
N THR A 252 12.40 -61.54 -0.44
CA THR A 252 11.05 -62.08 -0.66
C THR A 252 10.44 -61.51 -1.95
N ALA A 253 10.16 -62.37 -2.92
CA ALA A 253 9.57 -62.05 -4.22
C ALA A 253 8.21 -62.76 -4.38
N ILE A 254 7.11 -62.02 -4.45
CA ILE A 254 5.74 -62.59 -4.48
C ILE A 254 4.91 -61.95 -5.59
N GLY A 255 4.54 -62.75 -6.60
CA GLY A 255 3.62 -62.36 -7.67
C GLY A 255 4.05 -62.83 -9.05
N PHE A 256 3.88 -61.98 -10.05
CA PHE A 256 4.24 -62.24 -11.45
C PHE A 256 5.47 -61.41 -11.84
N THR A 257 6.51 -62.07 -12.36
CA THR A 257 7.80 -61.47 -12.78
C THR A 257 8.44 -60.54 -11.75
N THR A 258 8.27 -60.81 -10.45
CA THR A 258 8.84 -59.99 -9.37
C THR A 258 10.29 -60.36 -9.07
N LYS A 259 11.11 -59.39 -8.66
CA LYS A 259 12.55 -59.59 -8.42
C LYS A 259 13.01 -58.94 -7.11
N ALA A 260 13.30 -59.75 -6.10
CA ALA A 260 13.91 -59.29 -4.86
C ALA A 260 15.41 -59.63 -4.89
N GLN A 261 16.24 -58.61 -5.16
CA GLN A 261 17.67 -58.79 -5.47
C GLN A 261 18.62 -58.24 -4.41
N GLY A 262 18.12 -57.44 -3.46
CA GLY A 262 18.88 -56.96 -2.31
C GLY A 262 18.66 -57.82 -1.06
N ILE A 263 19.63 -57.80 -0.16
CA ILE A 263 19.55 -58.48 1.14
C ILE A 263 18.35 -57.93 1.91
N GLY A 264 17.44 -58.82 2.35
CA GLY A 264 16.22 -58.45 3.06
C GLY A 264 15.25 -57.59 2.26
N SER A 265 15.31 -57.58 0.92
CA SER A 265 14.39 -56.79 0.11
C SER A 265 13.06 -57.52 -0.15
N PHE A 266 11.98 -56.76 -0.37
CA PHE A 266 10.64 -57.27 -0.64
C PHE A 266 10.13 -56.76 -2.00
N ALA A 267 9.85 -57.67 -2.93
CA ALA A 267 9.23 -57.36 -4.23
C ALA A 267 7.86 -58.04 -4.33
N GLY A 268 6.78 -57.26 -4.44
CA GLY A 268 5.41 -57.76 -4.52
C GLY A 268 4.63 -57.24 -5.74
N GLY A 269 3.78 -58.07 -6.35
CA GLY A 269 2.81 -57.66 -7.37
C GLY A 269 3.14 -58.13 -8.79
N TYR A 270 3.16 -57.21 -9.76
CA TYR A 270 3.39 -57.52 -11.19
C TYR A 270 4.57 -56.72 -11.73
N ASN A 271 5.58 -57.42 -12.24
CA ASN A 271 6.80 -56.86 -12.83
C ASN A 271 7.51 -55.83 -11.92
N THR A 272 7.63 -56.14 -10.62
CA THR A 272 8.28 -55.26 -9.64
C THR A 272 9.70 -55.70 -9.33
N THR A 273 10.59 -54.76 -9.02
CA THR A 273 12.00 -55.05 -8.69
C THR A 273 12.42 -54.30 -7.43
N ALA A 274 12.82 -55.02 -6.38
CA ALA A 274 13.42 -54.48 -5.17
C ALA A 274 14.94 -54.73 -5.22
N GLY A 275 15.65 -53.85 -5.93
CA GLY A 275 17.04 -54.04 -6.38
C GLY A 275 18.11 -53.77 -5.32
N ALA A 276 17.81 -52.98 -4.28
CA ALA A 276 18.74 -52.61 -3.22
C ALA A 276 18.48 -53.36 -1.91
N ASN A 277 19.48 -53.39 -1.02
CA ASN A 277 19.34 -54.00 0.31
C ASN A 277 18.25 -53.27 1.12
N TYR A 278 17.47 -54.04 1.87
CA TYR A 278 16.36 -53.59 2.71
C TYR A 278 15.30 -52.75 1.98
N SER A 279 15.22 -52.84 0.64
CA SER A 279 14.26 -52.09 -0.16
C SER A 279 12.91 -52.79 -0.29
N THR A 280 11.85 -52.02 -0.54
CA THR A 280 10.49 -52.52 -0.75
C THR A 280 9.93 -52.02 -2.08
N ALA A 281 9.49 -52.92 -2.97
CA ALA A 281 8.83 -52.57 -4.24
C ALA A 281 7.50 -53.31 -4.36
N LEU A 282 6.37 -52.59 -4.33
CA LEU A 282 5.03 -53.17 -4.34
C LEU A 282 4.12 -52.51 -5.39
N GLY A 283 3.46 -53.30 -6.22
CA GLY A 283 2.44 -52.83 -7.16
C GLY A 283 2.61 -53.34 -8.59
N PHE A 284 2.57 -52.45 -9.58
CA PHE A 284 2.65 -52.76 -11.00
C PHE A 284 3.78 -51.97 -11.66
N ASN A 285 4.77 -52.65 -12.23
CA ASN A 285 5.96 -52.02 -12.87
C ASN A 285 6.74 -51.07 -11.93
N THR A 286 6.76 -51.33 -10.62
CA THR A 286 7.50 -50.52 -9.64
C THR A 286 8.93 -51.00 -9.46
N THR A 287 9.89 -50.07 -9.39
CA THR A 287 11.31 -50.40 -9.21
C THR A 287 11.93 -49.64 -8.03
N VAL A 288 12.72 -50.33 -7.22
CA VAL A 288 13.79 -49.73 -6.43
C VAL A 288 15.11 -50.06 -7.13
N SER A 289 15.87 -49.02 -7.51
CA SER A 289 17.19 -49.15 -8.12
C SER A 289 18.21 -49.74 -7.13
N ILE A 290 19.29 -50.32 -7.63
CA ILE A 290 20.38 -50.90 -6.81
C ILE A 290 21.02 -49.91 -5.81
N ASN A 291 20.90 -48.60 -6.08
CA ASN A 291 21.40 -47.53 -5.20
C ASN A 291 20.38 -47.10 -4.13
N GLY A 292 19.12 -47.55 -4.22
CA GLY A 292 18.04 -47.20 -3.31
C GLY A 292 18.06 -47.98 -1.99
N LEU A 293 19.17 -47.93 -1.26
CA LEU A 293 19.31 -48.58 0.05
C LEU A 293 18.17 -48.10 0.98
N TYR A 294 17.48 -49.04 1.64
CA TYR A 294 16.25 -48.78 2.44
C TYR A 294 15.07 -48.12 1.70
N ALA A 295 15.15 -47.95 0.37
CA ALA A 295 14.13 -47.20 -0.37
C ALA A 295 12.85 -48.00 -0.61
N THR A 296 11.72 -47.29 -0.73
CA THR A 296 10.38 -47.86 -0.87
C THR A 296 9.66 -47.33 -2.10
N THR A 297 9.18 -48.22 -2.96
CA THR A 297 8.39 -47.88 -4.15
C THR A 297 7.02 -48.55 -4.12
N LEU A 298 5.94 -47.77 -4.20
CA LEU A 298 4.56 -48.24 -4.17
C LEU A 298 3.76 -47.74 -5.39
N GLY A 299 2.83 -48.56 -5.91
CA GLY A 299 1.82 -48.14 -6.88
C GLY A 299 2.07 -48.60 -8.33
N TYR A 300 2.10 -47.68 -9.28
CA TYR A 300 2.09 -47.96 -10.73
C TYR A 300 3.22 -47.20 -11.43
N PHE A 301 4.17 -47.89 -12.07
CA PHE A 301 5.32 -47.31 -12.79
C PHE A 301 6.20 -46.33 -11.97
N SER A 302 6.14 -46.39 -10.64
CA SER A 302 6.98 -45.56 -9.77
C SER A 302 8.41 -46.12 -9.65
N ILE A 303 9.37 -45.25 -9.36
CA ILE A 303 10.80 -45.58 -9.23
C ILE A 303 11.40 -44.86 -8.01
N ALA A 304 12.11 -45.59 -7.16
CA ALA A 304 12.96 -45.01 -6.10
C ALA A 304 14.43 -45.38 -6.36
N SER A 305 15.35 -44.42 -6.26
CA SER A 305 16.78 -44.64 -6.53
C SER A 305 17.73 -43.94 -5.57
N GLY A 306 17.23 -43.09 -4.67
CA GLY A 306 18.01 -42.51 -3.59
C GLY A 306 17.97 -43.39 -2.33
N GLU A 307 19.02 -43.32 -1.51
CA GLU A 307 19.01 -43.95 -0.18
C GLU A 307 17.88 -43.36 0.69
N ASN A 308 17.19 -44.20 1.47
CA ASN A 308 16.01 -43.85 2.28
C ASN A 308 14.85 -43.20 1.50
N SER A 309 14.85 -43.25 0.16
CA SER A 309 13.84 -42.53 -0.63
C SER A 309 12.52 -43.30 -0.74
N THR A 310 11.41 -42.58 -0.90
CA THR A 310 10.07 -43.16 -1.06
C THR A 310 9.34 -42.59 -2.27
N ALA A 311 8.90 -43.46 -3.19
CA ALA A 311 8.11 -43.10 -4.36
C ALA A 311 6.76 -43.82 -4.35
N THR A 312 5.65 -43.09 -4.25
CA THR A 312 4.31 -43.68 -4.16
C THR A 312 3.30 -43.05 -5.12
N GLY A 313 2.44 -43.86 -5.73
CA GLY A 313 1.40 -43.40 -6.65
C GLY A 313 1.67 -43.83 -8.09
N ASN A 314 1.41 -42.94 -9.06
CA ASN A 314 1.47 -43.24 -10.48
C ASN A 314 2.62 -42.48 -11.18
N THR A 315 3.57 -43.22 -11.76
CA THR A 315 4.71 -42.70 -12.52
C THR A 315 5.54 -41.70 -11.71
N THR A 316 5.76 -41.98 -10.42
CA THR A 316 6.49 -41.08 -9.51
C THR A 316 7.95 -41.48 -9.36
N ILE A 317 8.88 -40.52 -9.21
CA ILE A 317 10.32 -40.79 -9.21
C ILE A 317 11.04 -40.12 -8.02
N ALA A 318 11.55 -40.90 -7.07
CA ALA A 318 12.34 -40.41 -5.92
C ALA A 318 13.84 -40.66 -6.13
N VAL A 319 14.58 -39.63 -6.54
CA VAL A 319 16.01 -39.71 -6.89
C VAL A 319 16.91 -39.25 -5.73
N GLY A 320 16.50 -38.21 -5.00
CA GLY A 320 17.28 -37.65 -3.90
C GLY A 320 17.36 -38.59 -2.70
N PHE A 321 18.45 -38.52 -1.93
CA PHE A 321 18.53 -39.24 -0.66
C PHE A 321 17.49 -38.69 0.31
N ASN A 322 16.91 -39.54 1.16
CA ASN A 322 15.84 -39.21 2.11
C ASN A 322 14.63 -38.50 1.46
N SER A 323 14.45 -38.61 0.13
CA SER A 323 13.41 -37.88 -0.60
C SER A 323 12.08 -38.64 -0.60
N PHE A 324 10.98 -37.90 -0.65
CA PHE A 324 9.63 -38.44 -0.72
C PHE A 324 8.90 -37.86 -1.93
N THR A 325 8.27 -38.72 -2.74
CA THR A 325 7.38 -38.27 -3.81
C THR A 325 6.06 -39.02 -3.81
N ALA A 326 4.97 -38.29 -3.99
CA ALA A 326 3.60 -38.83 -4.06
C ALA A 326 2.78 -38.23 -5.20
N GLY A 327 1.75 -38.94 -5.65
CA GLY A 327 0.74 -38.42 -6.59
C GLY A 327 0.87 -38.97 -8.01
N ASN A 328 0.82 -38.08 -9.02
CA ASN A 328 0.86 -38.44 -10.43
C ASN A 328 1.99 -37.73 -11.18
N ASN A 329 2.87 -38.50 -11.82
CA ASN A 329 4.00 -37.97 -12.61
C ASN A 329 4.94 -37.03 -11.82
N THR A 330 5.02 -37.17 -10.50
CA THR A 330 5.86 -36.33 -9.64
C THR A 330 7.30 -36.81 -9.53
N THR A 331 8.23 -35.91 -9.24
CA THR A 331 9.67 -36.20 -9.10
C THR A 331 10.26 -35.43 -7.93
N ALA A 332 11.00 -36.11 -7.06
CA ALA A 332 11.78 -35.52 -5.97
C ALA A 332 13.28 -35.80 -6.21
N LYS A 333 14.08 -34.75 -6.42
CA LYS A 333 15.49 -34.88 -6.85
C LYS A 333 16.52 -34.53 -5.78
N ALA A 334 16.27 -33.52 -4.95
CA ALA A 334 17.25 -33.06 -3.95
C ALA A 334 17.24 -33.93 -2.69
N ASN A 335 18.36 -33.96 -1.97
CA ASN A 335 18.46 -34.65 -0.68
C ASN A 335 17.49 -34.02 0.35
N GLY A 336 16.60 -34.84 0.90
CA GLY A 336 15.52 -34.43 1.82
C GLY A 336 14.32 -33.77 1.15
N SER A 337 14.20 -33.81 -0.18
CA SER A 337 13.07 -33.16 -0.88
C SER A 337 11.76 -33.93 -0.80
N PHE A 338 10.66 -33.18 -0.71
CA PHE A 338 9.29 -33.69 -0.71
C PHE A 338 8.50 -33.12 -1.91
N SER A 339 7.99 -34.00 -2.77
CA SER A 339 7.18 -33.63 -3.95
C SER A 339 5.80 -34.29 -3.90
N ILE A 340 4.73 -33.53 -4.12
CA ILE A 340 3.35 -34.05 -4.17
C ILE A 340 2.52 -33.41 -5.29
N GLY A 341 1.36 -33.96 -5.59
CA GLY A 341 0.40 -33.42 -6.56
C GLY A 341 0.52 -34.06 -7.93
N SER A 342 0.47 -33.25 -8.98
CA SER A 342 0.47 -33.70 -10.38
C SER A 342 1.53 -32.94 -11.19
N TYR A 343 2.36 -33.67 -11.94
CA TYR A 343 3.31 -33.10 -12.92
C TYR A 343 4.10 -31.88 -12.39
N ASN A 344 4.77 -32.00 -11.23
CA ASN A 344 5.63 -30.93 -10.73
C ASN A 344 6.76 -30.61 -11.73
N ASP A 345 7.24 -29.36 -11.72
CA ASP A 345 8.45 -29.02 -12.48
C ASP A 345 9.63 -29.84 -11.94
N ASN A 346 10.36 -30.46 -12.86
CA ASN A 346 11.48 -31.34 -12.58
C ASN A 346 12.69 -30.99 -13.46
N GLN A 347 12.84 -29.70 -13.79
CA GLN A 347 13.97 -29.17 -14.57
C GLN A 347 15.17 -28.81 -13.69
N ASP A 348 15.02 -28.87 -12.37
CA ASP A 348 16.13 -28.76 -11.41
C ASP A 348 17.11 -29.93 -11.58
N ASN A 349 18.39 -29.70 -11.28
CA ASN A 349 19.41 -30.74 -11.28
C ASN A 349 20.27 -30.64 -10.01
N PRO A 350 19.66 -30.87 -8.82
CA PRO A 350 20.35 -30.79 -7.55
C PRO A 350 21.40 -31.92 -7.44
N PRO A 351 22.51 -31.69 -6.72
CA PRO A 351 23.46 -32.76 -6.44
C PRO A 351 22.80 -33.83 -5.55
N LEU A 352 23.13 -35.10 -5.79
CA LEU A 352 22.61 -36.21 -4.95
C LEU A 352 23.14 -36.15 -3.51
N VAL A 353 24.33 -35.56 -3.32
CA VAL A 353 25.01 -35.39 -2.04
C VAL A 353 25.53 -33.95 -1.95
N GLY A 354 25.30 -33.30 -0.82
CA GLY A 354 25.57 -31.87 -0.61
C GLY A 354 24.29 -31.05 -0.47
N GLU A 355 24.45 -29.78 -0.11
CA GLU A 355 23.35 -28.85 0.11
C GLU A 355 23.55 -27.61 -0.76
N ASN A 356 22.61 -27.35 -1.68
CA ASN A 356 22.58 -26.10 -2.45
C ASN A 356 21.40 -25.25 -1.95
N PRO A 357 21.58 -23.94 -1.64
CA PRO A 357 20.48 -23.04 -1.31
C PRO A 357 19.33 -23.02 -2.33
N THR A 358 19.58 -23.35 -3.60
CA THR A 358 18.55 -23.44 -4.66
C THR A 358 17.92 -24.82 -4.82
N ASP A 359 18.28 -25.81 -4.00
CA ASP A 359 17.60 -27.12 -3.96
C ASP A 359 16.12 -26.93 -3.62
N ARG A 360 15.23 -27.58 -4.37
CA ARG A 360 13.79 -27.56 -4.10
C ARG A 360 13.45 -28.60 -3.03
N MET A 361 13.21 -28.13 -1.81
CA MET A 361 12.95 -28.97 -0.63
C MET A 361 11.48 -29.37 -0.49
N PHE A 362 10.54 -28.50 -0.89
CA PHE A 362 9.11 -28.83 -0.94
C PHE A 362 8.50 -28.37 -2.24
N GLN A 363 7.75 -29.24 -2.91
CA GLN A 363 7.10 -28.96 -4.19
C GLN A 363 5.66 -29.50 -4.22
N ILE A 364 4.70 -28.64 -4.56
CA ILE A 364 3.33 -29.04 -4.91
C ILE A 364 3.16 -28.87 -6.41
N GLY A 365 3.18 -29.96 -7.16
CA GLY A 365 2.89 -29.99 -8.59
C GLY A 365 1.42 -29.73 -8.89
N ASN A 366 1.16 -28.81 -9.80
CA ASN A 366 -0.17 -28.52 -10.35
C ASN A 366 -0.19 -28.56 -11.88
N GLY A 367 0.82 -29.15 -12.49
CA GLY A 367 0.95 -29.26 -13.93
C GLY A 367 0.02 -30.31 -14.53
N ILE A 368 0.09 -30.39 -15.86
CA ILE A 368 -0.62 -31.38 -16.67
C ILE A 368 0.38 -32.10 -17.60
N SER A 369 -0.09 -33.16 -18.27
CA SER A 369 0.71 -33.86 -19.27
C SER A 369 1.18 -32.88 -20.37
N GLY A 370 2.51 -32.78 -20.56
CA GLY A 370 3.14 -31.85 -21.49
C GLY A 370 3.45 -30.45 -20.94
N ALA A 371 2.90 -30.06 -19.79
CA ALA A 371 3.15 -28.76 -19.15
C ALA A 371 3.31 -28.93 -17.63
N ARG A 372 4.54 -29.18 -17.18
CA ARG A 372 4.89 -29.31 -15.76
C ARG A 372 4.92 -27.95 -15.06
N SER A 373 4.43 -27.88 -13.84
CA SER A 373 4.45 -26.65 -13.02
C SER A 373 4.30 -26.93 -11.54
N ASN A 374 4.76 -25.98 -10.71
CA ASN A 374 4.56 -25.99 -9.26
C ASN A 374 3.57 -24.88 -8.85
N ALA A 375 2.58 -25.23 -8.03
CA ALA A 375 1.77 -24.25 -7.30
C ALA A 375 2.57 -23.62 -6.15
N VAL A 376 3.36 -24.44 -5.45
CA VAL A 376 4.24 -24.01 -4.35
C VAL A 376 5.62 -24.66 -4.52
N THR A 377 6.68 -23.88 -4.33
CA THR A 377 8.06 -24.34 -4.24
C THR A 377 8.69 -23.75 -2.99
N VAL A 378 9.38 -24.53 -2.17
CA VAL A 378 10.24 -24.03 -1.08
C VAL A 378 11.67 -24.45 -1.37
N LEU A 379 12.59 -23.48 -1.41
CA LEU A 379 14.01 -23.73 -1.60
C LEU A 379 14.70 -24.02 -0.26
N ARG A 380 15.88 -24.67 -0.29
CA ARG A 380 16.71 -24.91 0.91
C ARG A 380 17.14 -23.61 1.60
N SER A 381 17.22 -22.50 0.87
CA SER A 381 17.43 -21.15 1.42
C SER A 381 16.29 -20.66 2.34
N GLY A 382 15.14 -21.33 2.36
CA GLY A 382 13.92 -20.88 3.04
C GLY A 382 13.00 -20.03 2.17
N ASN A 383 13.40 -19.69 0.94
CA ASN A 383 12.56 -18.91 0.03
C ASN A 383 11.34 -19.71 -0.45
N VAL A 384 10.15 -19.13 -0.30
CA VAL A 384 8.86 -19.71 -0.71
C VAL A 384 8.36 -19.05 -1.99
N GLY A 385 8.13 -19.83 -3.03
CA GLY A 385 7.57 -19.41 -4.31
C GLY A 385 6.14 -19.90 -4.48
N ILE A 386 5.19 -19.00 -4.73
CA ILE A 386 3.79 -19.33 -5.08
C ILE A 386 3.57 -19.03 -6.56
N GLY A 387 3.42 -20.08 -7.37
CA GLY A 387 3.41 -19.99 -8.83
C GLY A 387 4.77 -19.60 -9.44
N THR A 388 5.86 -19.76 -8.70
CA THR A 388 7.25 -19.65 -9.19
C THR A 388 8.10 -20.80 -8.63
N VAL A 389 9.13 -21.20 -9.38
CA VAL A 389 10.01 -22.34 -9.07
C VAL A 389 11.42 -21.93 -8.62
N ALA A 390 11.72 -20.63 -8.66
CA ALA A 390 13.00 -20.05 -8.27
C ALA A 390 12.77 -18.70 -7.55
N PRO A 391 12.16 -18.71 -6.34
CA PRO A 391 11.97 -17.51 -5.54
C PRO A 391 13.30 -16.92 -5.04
N HIS A 392 13.49 -15.62 -5.23
CA HIS A 392 14.66 -14.85 -4.82
C HIS A 392 14.46 -14.16 -3.47
N ALA A 393 13.22 -14.09 -2.98
CA ALA A 393 12.84 -13.56 -1.67
C ALA A 393 12.22 -14.65 -0.75
N PRO A 394 12.15 -14.42 0.58
CA PRO A 394 11.52 -15.36 1.53
C PRO A 394 10.08 -15.74 1.17
N LEU A 395 9.33 -14.83 0.55
CA LEU A 395 8.06 -15.12 -0.12
C LEU A 395 8.01 -14.35 -1.46
N GLU A 396 7.85 -15.07 -2.56
CA GLU A 396 7.72 -14.53 -3.91
C GLU A 396 6.53 -15.16 -4.63
N PHE A 397 5.81 -14.36 -5.42
CA PHE A 397 4.69 -14.81 -6.25
C PHE A 397 5.11 -14.86 -7.72
N SER A 398 4.34 -15.56 -8.56
CA SER A 398 4.54 -15.61 -10.01
C SER A 398 4.76 -14.24 -10.65
N THR A 399 5.55 -14.18 -11.72
CA THR A 399 5.86 -12.93 -12.46
C THR A 399 4.69 -12.38 -13.27
N ALA A 400 3.57 -13.10 -13.38
CA ALA A 400 2.38 -12.66 -14.09
C ALA A 400 1.75 -11.43 -13.41
N PHE A 401 1.50 -10.35 -14.14
CA PHE A 401 0.77 -9.20 -13.60
C PHE A 401 -0.69 -9.60 -13.32
N THR A 402 -1.07 -9.55 -12.05
CA THR A 402 -2.41 -9.86 -11.54
C THR A 402 -2.72 -8.82 -10.46
N ASP A 403 -3.87 -8.19 -10.62
CA ASP A 403 -4.38 -7.17 -9.70
C ASP A 403 -4.64 -7.70 -8.29
N LYS A 404 -4.93 -9.00 -8.19
CA LYS A 404 -4.96 -9.79 -6.96
C LYS A 404 -3.75 -10.73 -6.89
N LYS A 405 -2.81 -10.43 -5.99
CA LYS A 405 -1.71 -11.34 -5.58
C LYS A 405 -1.99 -11.97 -4.22
N ILE A 406 -2.43 -11.16 -3.27
CA ILE A 406 -2.80 -11.57 -1.91
C ILE A 406 -4.18 -10.98 -1.63
N ALA A 407 -5.19 -11.82 -1.45
CA ALA A 407 -6.44 -11.42 -0.81
C ALA A 407 -6.34 -11.76 0.68
N LEU A 408 -6.56 -10.76 1.54
CA LEU A 408 -6.65 -10.93 2.99
C LEU A 408 -8.08 -11.36 3.38
N VAL A 409 -9.08 -10.74 2.75
CA VAL A 409 -10.50 -11.05 2.90
C VAL A 409 -11.21 -10.78 1.57
N ASP A 410 -12.00 -11.74 1.09
CA ASP A 410 -13.01 -11.56 0.03
C ASP A 410 -14.38 -11.87 0.68
N LEU A 411 -15.15 -10.83 0.99
CA LEU A 411 -16.38 -10.95 1.79
C LEU A 411 -17.55 -11.56 1.01
N VAL A 412 -17.50 -11.49 -0.32
CA VAL A 412 -18.58 -11.90 -1.22
C VAL A 412 -18.17 -13.07 -2.13
N ASN A 413 -16.91 -13.50 -2.06
CA ASN A 413 -16.27 -14.50 -2.89
C ASN A 413 -16.48 -14.24 -4.40
N SER A 414 -16.49 -12.96 -4.79
CA SER A 414 -16.74 -12.53 -6.17
C SER A 414 -15.47 -12.52 -7.02
N GLY A 415 -14.30 -12.60 -6.38
CA GLY A 415 -13.00 -12.50 -7.03
C GLY A 415 -12.49 -11.06 -7.13
N ASP A 416 -13.35 -10.08 -7.38
CA ASP A 416 -12.94 -8.70 -7.66
C ASP A 416 -13.08 -7.77 -6.45
N ALA A 417 -13.98 -8.10 -5.50
CA ALA A 417 -14.25 -7.29 -4.31
C ALA A 417 -13.52 -7.86 -3.08
N PHE A 418 -12.24 -7.49 -2.92
CA PHE A 418 -11.39 -8.00 -1.84
C PHE A 418 -10.54 -6.90 -1.17
N PHE A 419 -10.18 -7.13 0.09
CA PHE A 419 -9.13 -6.41 0.78
C PHE A 419 -7.79 -7.10 0.53
N GLY A 420 -6.78 -6.39 0.03
CA GLY A 420 -5.48 -7.00 -0.23
C GLY A 420 -4.51 -6.21 -1.11
N PHE A 421 -3.63 -6.96 -1.77
CA PHE A 421 -2.50 -6.45 -2.54
C PHE A 421 -2.40 -7.13 -3.92
N GLY A 422 -1.86 -6.41 -4.90
CA GLY A 422 -1.46 -6.99 -6.18
C GLY A 422 -0.73 -6.00 -7.08
N VAL A 423 -0.65 -6.30 -8.37
CA VAL A 423 0.19 -5.54 -9.32
C VAL A 423 -0.43 -5.45 -10.71
N ASN A 424 -0.34 -4.26 -11.30
CA ASN A 424 -0.49 -4.04 -12.74
C ASN A 424 0.87 -3.63 -13.34
N PRO A 425 1.03 -3.64 -14.67
CA PRO A 425 2.26 -3.16 -15.30
C PRO A 425 2.61 -1.74 -14.82
N GLY A 426 3.74 -1.61 -14.11
CA GLY A 426 4.20 -0.34 -13.53
C GLY A 426 3.48 0.15 -12.27
N ILE A 427 2.54 -0.62 -11.69
CA ILE A 427 1.70 -0.16 -10.57
C ILE A 427 1.64 -1.23 -9.46
N LEU A 428 2.05 -0.85 -8.24
CA LEU A 428 1.73 -1.59 -7.02
C LEU A 428 0.32 -1.22 -6.54
N ARG A 429 -0.54 -2.21 -6.31
CA ARG A 429 -1.93 -2.01 -5.87
C ARG A 429 -2.11 -2.38 -4.41
N TYR A 430 -2.74 -1.46 -3.70
CA TYR A 430 -3.43 -1.68 -2.44
C TYR A 430 -4.92 -1.61 -2.76
N GLN A 431 -5.71 -2.61 -2.38
CA GLN A 431 -7.12 -2.69 -2.75
C GLN A 431 -8.05 -2.87 -1.53
N VAL A 432 -9.17 -2.16 -1.57
CA VAL A 432 -10.37 -2.42 -0.76
C VAL A 432 -11.50 -2.93 -1.66
N ASP A 433 -12.48 -3.57 -1.05
CA ASP A 433 -13.59 -4.25 -1.72
C ASP A 433 -14.64 -3.34 -2.38
N HIS A 434 -14.84 -2.12 -1.86
CA HIS A 434 -15.91 -1.22 -2.30
C HIS A 434 -15.50 0.27 -2.22
N PRO A 435 -16.07 1.17 -3.05
CA PRO A 435 -15.84 2.63 -2.94
C PRO A 435 -16.17 3.26 -1.57
N ALA A 436 -16.97 2.58 -0.75
CA ALA A 436 -17.32 3.00 0.62
C ALA A 436 -16.29 2.56 1.67
N SER A 437 -15.44 1.59 1.35
CA SER A 437 -14.38 1.08 2.22
C SER A 437 -13.18 2.04 2.22
N SER A 438 -12.14 1.76 3.03
CA SER A 438 -11.00 2.69 3.13
C SER A 438 -9.69 1.99 3.46
N HIS A 439 -8.61 2.49 2.86
CA HIS A 439 -7.25 2.28 3.35
C HIS A 439 -7.05 3.22 4.53
N ALA A 440 -6.77 2.71 5.72
CA ALA A 440 -6.63 3.53 6.92
C ALA A 440 -5.31 3.22 7.66
N PHE A 441 -4.68 4.26 8.17
CA PHE A 441 -3.41 4.22 8.87
C PHE A 441 -3.64 4.59 10.33
N TYR A 442 -3.25 3.68 11.24
CA TYR A 442 -3.47 3.81 12.67
C TYR A 442 -2.15 3.89 13.44
N ALA A 443 -2.15 4.64 14.54
CA ALA A 443 -1.17 4.50 15.61
C ALA A 443 -1.92 4.16 16.91
N LEU A 444 -1.56 3.04 17.54
CA LEU A 444 -2.37 2.40 18.58
C LEU A 444 -3.81 2.21 18.07
N SER A 445 -4.80 2.79 18.75
CA SER A 445 -6.23 2.74 18.37
C SER A 445 -6.73 4.03 17.71
N THR A 446 -5.85 4.97 17.35
CA THR A 446 -6.21 6.25 16.74
C THR A 446 -5.96 6.23 15.23
N GLU A 447 -6.99 6.54 14.44
CA GLU A 447 -6.85 6.71 12.99
C GLU A 447 -6.16 8.05 12.69
N LEU A 448 -5.03 8.00 11.98
CA LEU A 448 -4.25 9.19 11.62
C LEU A 448 -4.62 9.71 10.23
N MET A 449 -4.80 8.80 9.28
CA MET A 449 -5.08 9.10 7.88
C MET A 449 -5.92 7.99 7.26
N ARG A 450 -6.78 8.34 6.30
CA ARG A 450 -7.41 7.38 5.39
C ARG A 450 -7.46 7.84 3.95
N ILE A 451 -7.64 6.89 3.05
CA ILE A 451 -8.06 7.08 1.67
C ILE A 451 -9.31 6.21 1.47
N GLN A 452 -10.46 6.84 1.24
CA GLN A 452 -11.70 6.14 0.88
C GLN A 452 -11.59 5.53 -0.52
N GLY A 453 -12.33 4.44 -0.80
CA GLY A 453 -12.34 3.80 -2.11
C GLY A 453 -12.91 4.68 -3.25
N ASN A 454 -13.55 5.80 -2.92
CA ASN A 454 -13.95 6.86 -3.85
C ASN A 454 -12.83 7.88 -4.17
N GLY A 455 -11.67 7.78 -3.52
CA GLY A 455 -10.52 8.68 -3.67
C GLY A 455 -10.38 9.78 -2.60
N ASN A 456 -11.36 9.99 -1.72
CA ASN A 456 -11.29 11.05 -0.70
C ASN A 456 -10.24 10.73 0.39
N VAL A 457 -9.31 11.66 0.61
CA VAL A 457 -8.26 11.58 1.63
C VAL A 457 -8.68 12.31 2.90
N GLY A 458 -8.66 11.60 4.04
CA GLY A 458 -8.89 12.18 5.36
C GLY A 458 -7.59 12.20 6.17
N ILE A 459 -7.25 13.34 6.79
CA ILE A 459 -6.12 13.46 7.73
C ILE A 459 -6.67 13.97 9.06
N GLY A 460 -6.61 13.13 10.10
CA GLY A 460 -7.28 13.40 11.38
C GLY A 460 -8.82 13.41 11.29
N THR A 461 -9.40 12.76 10.28
CA THR A 461 -10.85 12.55 10.14
C THR A 461 -11.16 11.24 9.40
N SER A 462 -12.10 10.46 9.94
CA SER A 462 -12.57 9.20 9.35
C SER A 462 -13.66 9.38 8.29
N SER A 463 -14.16 10.61 8.10
CA SER A 463 -15.28 10.92 7.21
C SER A 463 -14.96 12.12 6.30
N PRO A 464 -13.96 12.02 5.41
CA PRO A 464 -13.64 13.07 4.45
C PRO A 464 -14.79 13.28 3.45
N GLY A 465 -15.44 14.44 3.51
CA GLY A 465 -16.50 14.83 2.57
C GLY A 465 -15.99 15.40 1.24
N PHE A 466 -14.69 15.68 1.16
CA PHE A 466 -14.00 16.28 0.02
C PHE A 466 -12.71 15.52 -0.30
N PRO A 467 -12.12 15.68 -1.51
CA PRO A 467 -10.92 14.95 -1.94
C PRO A 467 -9.72 15.03 -0.99
N LEU A 468 -9.58 16.14 -0.26
CA LEU A 468 -8.67 16.26 0.89
C LEU A 468 -9.42 16.96 2.02
N ASN A 469 -9.59 16.28 3.16
CA ASN A 469 -10.30 16.77 4.33
C ASN A 469 -9.42 16.62 5.58
N PHE A 470 -9.27 17.70 6.34
CA PHE A 470 -8.61 17.67 7.65
C PHE A 470 -9.63 17.49 8.78
N GLY A 471 -9.17 17.07 9.96
CA GLY A 471 -9.99 17.06 11.17
C GLY A 471 -10.53 18.44 11.55
N ASN A 472 -11.76 18.49 12.07
CA ASN A 472 -12.45 19.72 12.51
C ASN A 472 -11.91 20.24 13.86
N ILE A 473 -10.62 20.54 13.88
CA ILE A 473 -9.88 21.18 14.96
C ILE A 473 -9.23 22.44 14.42
N LEU A 474 -8.99 23.44 15.26
CA LEU A 474 -8.21 24.63 14.86
C LEU A 474 -6.71 24.29 14.75
N GLY A 475 -5.94 25.21 14.19
CA GLY A 475 -4.48 25.12 14.00
C GLY A 475 -4.05 24.87 12.56
N ASP A 476 -2.76 24.60 12.40
CA ASP A 476 -2.08 24.35 11.13
C ASP A 476 -2.69 23.15 10.38
N LYS A 477 -2.75 23.23 9.05
CA LYS A 477 -3.30 22.17 8.17
C LYS A 477 -2.28 21.68 7.15
N ILE A 478 -1.58 22.60 6.50
CA ILE A 478 -0.57 22.28 5.49
C ILE A 478 0.64 23.17 5.76
N SER A 479 1.76 22.55 6.16
CA SER A 479 3.07 23.18 6.12
C SER A 479 3.68 22.99 4.73
N LEU A 480 4.12 24.09 4.11
CA LEU A 480 4.73 24.09 2.78
C LEU A 480 6.26 24.14 2.86
N PHE A 481 6.81 24.83 3.85
CA PHE A 481 8.26 24.97 4.06
C PHE A 481 8.57 25.44 5.49
N GLY A 482 9.60 24.90 6.13
CA GLY A 482 10.08 25.31 7.46
C GLY A 482 10.19 24.15 8.45
N ASN A 483 10.28 24.48 9.73
CA ASN A 483 10.39 23.53 10.85
C ASN A 483 9.08 23.46 11.66
N ALA A 484 8.98 22.47 12.56
CA ALA A 484 7.83 22.36 13.47
C ALA A 484 7.64 23.67 14.27
N GLY A 485 6.45 24.27 14.15
CA GLY A 485 6.09 25.54 14.79
C GLY A 485 6.61 26.82 14.12
N SER A 486 7.48 26.74 13.11
CA SER A 486 8.04 27.90 12.38
C SER A 486 8.11 27.59 10.89
N HIS A 487 7.01 27.89 10.17
CA HIS A 487 6.84 27.48 8.78
C HIS A 487 5.87 28.38 7.99
N TYR A 488 5.96 28.29 6.67
CA TYR A 488 5.00 28.85 5.72
C TYR A 488 3.89 27.83 5.50
N GLY A 489 2.62 28.25 5.51
CA GLY A 489 1.53 27.27 5.46
C GLY A 489 0.12 27.82 5.36
N PHE A 490 -0.81 26.88 5.43
CA PHE A 490 -2.26 27.10 5.53
C PHE A 490 -2.78 26.59 6.87
N GLY A 491 -3.61 27.41 7.52
CA GLY A 491 -4.13 27.14 8.87
C GLY A 491 -5.57 27.62 9.03
N ILE A 492 -6.24 27.11 10.07
CA ILE A 492 -7.61 27.50 10.42
C ILE A 492 -7.67 27.94 11.87
N GLN A 493 -8.08 29.18 12.11
CA GLN A 493 -8.49 29.68 13.43
C GLN A 493 -10.01 29.92 13.46
N GLY A 494 -10.55 30.31 14.60
CA GLY A 494 -11.99 30.57 14.76
C GLY A 494 -12.49 31.59 13.74
N SER A 495 -13.29 31.14 12.76
CA SER A 495 -13.78 31.92 11.62
C SER A 495 -12.69 32.59 10.75
N LEU A 496 -11.46 32.08 10.75
CA LEU A 496 -10.35 32.65 9.98
C LEU A 496 -9.56 31.56 9.23
N LEU A 497 -9.59 31.62 7.89
CA LEU A 497 -8.63 30.94 7.02
C LEU A 497 -7.33 31.74 6.99
N GLN A 498 -6.20 31.07 7.15
CA GLN A 498 -4.89 31.69 7.19
C GLN A 498 -4.01 31.19 6.04
N VAL A 499 -3.31 32.13 5.40
CA VAL A 499 -2.05 31.91 4.69
C VAL A 499 -0.99 32.68 5.48
N TYR A 500 0.06 32.02 5.93
CA TYR A 500 1.04 32.63 6.83
C TYR A 500 2.47 32.23 6.50
N THR A 501 3.39 32.96 7.10
CA THR A 501 4.85 32.83 6.97
C THR A 501 5.45 32.44 8.31
N GLU A 502 6.71 31.99 8.30
CA GLU A 502 7.38 31.49 9.50
C GLU A 502 7.65 32.55 10.59
N ALA A 503 7.71 33.83 10.21
CA ALA A 503 8.05 34.95 11.09
C ALA A 503 7.45 36.27 10.59
N SER A 504 7.26 37.25 11.48
CA SER A 504 6.69 38.57 11.16
C SER A 504 7.55 39.44 10.23
N GLY A 505 8.77 39.03 9.90
CA GLY A 505 9.60 39.68 8.88
C GLY A 505 9.42 39.11 7.47
N SER A 506 8.78 37.94 7.35
CA SER A 506 8.65 37.18 6.11
C SER A 506 7.40 37.56 5.34
N ASP A 507 7.53 37.61 4.01
CA ASP A 507 6.51 38.16 3.11
C ASP A 507 5.71 37.04 2.40
N ILE A 508 4.48 37.36 1.99
CA ILE A 508 3.66 36.52 1.09
C ILE A 508 3.63 37.19 -0.28
N ALA A 509 4.06 36.49 -1.34
CA ALA A 509 4.08 37.01 -2.70
C ALA A 509 3.21 36.17 -3.65
N PHE A 510 2.56 36.85 -4.59
CA PHE A 510 1.74 36.29 -5.67
C PHE A 510 2.36 36.73 -7.02
N GLY A 511 2.31 35.86 -8.02
CA GLY A 511 3.10 36.01 -9.24
C GLY A 511 3.16 34.73 -10.07
N TYR A 512 4.07 34.67 -11.03
CA TYR A 512 4.19 33.56 -11.98
C TYR A 512 5.65 33.25 -12.36
N GLY A 513 5.89 32.10 -13.00
CA GLY A 513 7.23 31.59 -13.31
C GLY A 513 7.71 30.54 -12.29
N SER A 514 8.97 30.15 -12.37
CA SER A 514 9.57 29.23 -11.40
C SER A 514 10.01 29.96 -10.13
N SER A 515 10.14 29.28 -9.00
CA SER A 515 10.57 29.89 -7.73
C SER A 515 11.92 30.60 -7.82
N ASN A 516 12.83 30.13 -8.67
CA ASN A 516 14.15 30.73 -8.90
C ASN A 516 14.12 31.94 -9.86
N ALA A 517 12.99 32.19 -10.53
CA ALA A 517 12.78 33.28 -11.49
C ALA A 517 11.33 33.81 -11.39
N PHE A 518 10.88 34.04 -10.16
CA PHE A 518 9.49 34.40 -9.87
C PHE A 518 9.20 35.85 -10.25
N ASN A 519 8.26 36.04 -11.17
CA ASN A 519 7.76 37.34 -11.59
C ASN A 519 6.60 37.73 -10.67
N GLU A 520 6.93 38.53 -9.66
CA GLU A 520 5.99 39.00 -8.65
C GLU A 520 5.03 40.05 -9.21
N THR A 521 3.74 39.86 -8.97
CA THR A 521 2.67 40.79 -9.34
C THR A 521 2.03 41.45 -8.12
N MET A 522 2.10 40.82 -6.95
CA MET A 522 1.64 41.39 -5.68
C MET A 522 2.42 40.79 -4.51
N ARG A 523 2.65 41.55 -3.44
CA ARG A 523 3.21 41.07 -2.18
C ARG A 523 2.55 41.74 -0.98
N ILE A 524 2.36 40.96 0.07
CA ILE A 524 2.08 41.44 1.42
C ILE A 524 3.37 41.25 2.21
N LYS A 525 4.01 42.36 2.60
CA LYS A 525 5.21 42.34 3.44
C LYS A 525 4.87 41.85 4.85
N GLY A 526 5.84 41.27 5.56
CA GLY A 526 5.65 40.87 6.97
C GLY A 526 5.21 42.01 7.91
N ASN A 527 5.54 43.26 7.57
CA ASN A 527 5.07 44.47 8.27
C ASN A 527 3.67 44.96 7.85
N GLY A 528 2.94 44.18 7.03
CA GLY A 528 1.59 44.48 6.56
C GLY A 528 1.49 45.36 5.30
N TYR A 529 2.61 45.82 4.72
CA TYR A 529 2.57 46.69 3.53
C TYR A 529 2.26 45.89 2.26
N VAL A 530 1.31 46.36 1.46
CA VAL A 530 0.89 45.72 0.22
C VAL A 530 1.55 46.41 -0.98
N GLY A 531 2.39 45.68 -1.71
CA GLY A 531 2.89 46.07 -3.02
C GLY A 531 2.04 45.43 -4.12
N ILE A 532 1.52 46.23 -5.06
CA ILE A 532 0.90 45.74 -6.29
C ILE A 532 1.81 46.17 -7.44
N GLY A 533 2.41 45.21 -8.15
CA GLY A 533 3.42 45.43 -9.18
C GLY A 533 4.80 45.89 -8.68
N THR A 534 5.01 46.03 -7.37
CA THR A 534 6.30 46.45 -6.78
C THR A 534 6.67 45.58 -5.57
N PRO A 535 7.89 45.00 -5.51
CA PRO A 535 8.30 44.09 -4.44
C PRO A 535 8.80 44.80 -3.17
N ALA A 536 9.02 46.12 -3.24
CA ALA A 536 9.49 46.94 -2.14
C ALA A 536 8.50 48.10 -1.87
N PRO A 537 7.29 47.83 -1.35
CA PRO A 537 6.37 48.88 -0.94
C PRO A 537 6.97 49.69 0.21
N GLY A 538 7.09 51.01 0.04
CA GLY A 538 7.52 51.95 1.07
C GLY A 538 6.38 52.50 1.93
N TYR A 539 5.14 52.25 1.51
CA TYR A 539 3.90 52.68 2.15
C TYR A 539 2.89 51.51 2.25
N PRO A 540 1.87 51.58 3.13
CA PRO A 540 0.92 50.49 3.37
C PRO A 540 0.21 49.93 2.13
N LEU A 541 -0.01 50.76 1.10
CA LEU A 541 -0.36 50.33 -0.25
C LEU A 541 0.54 51.08 -1.24
N ASN A 542 1.32 50.35 -2.04
CA ASN A 542 2.30 50.92 -2.96
C ASN A 542 2.17 50.32 -4.36
N PHE A 543 2.33 51.17 -5.36
CA PHE A 543 2.36 50.82 -6.78
C PHE A 543 3.74 51.17 -7.39
N PRO A 544 4.07 50.76 -8.63
CA PRO A 544 5.33 51.12 -9.26
C PRO A 544 5.41 52.64 -9.51
N ASN A 545 6.63 53.18 -9.51
CA ASN A 545 6.91 54.58 -9.89
C ASN A 545 6.86 54.79 -11.42
N THR A 546 5.82 54.25 -12.06
CA THR A 546 5.43 54.56 -13.44
C THR A 546 4.25 55.52 -13.39
N LEU A 547 4.06 56.32 -14.45
CA LEU A 547 2.83 57.13 -14.57
C LEU A 547 1.63 56.25 -14.95
N GLY A 548 0.43 56.82 -14.87
CA GLY A 548 -0.84 56.19 -15.20
C GLY A 548 -1.65 55.76 -13.97
N ASP A 549 -2.71 55.03 -14.26
CA ASP A 549 -3.74 54.61 -13.30
C ASP A 549 -3.17 53.68 -12.22
N LYS A 550 -3.65 53.83 -10.99
CA LYS A 550 -3.19 53.06 -9.82
C LYS A 550 -4.31 52.26 -9.17
N ILE A 551 -5.47 52.88 -8.98
CA ILE A 551 -6.66 52.24 -8.42
C ILE A 551 -7.84 52.56 -9.33
N SER A 552 -8.42 51.54 -9.95
CA SER A 552 -9.75 51.63 -10.56
C SER A 552 -10.79 51.22 -9.51
N LEU A 553 -11.78 52.09 -9.28
CA LEU A 553 -12.85 51.88 -8.31
C LEU A 553 -14.12 51.35 -8.98
N TYR A 554 -14.41 51.79 -10.21
CA TYR A 554 -15.59 51.37 -10.97
C TYR A 554 -15.44 51.71 -12.47
N GLY A 555 -15.86 50.82 -13.37
CA GLY A 555 -15.89 51.07 -14.81
C GLY A 555 -15.34 49.92 -15.65
N ASN A 556 -15.00 50.22 -16.91
CA ASN A 556 -14.46 49.26 -17.89
C ASN A 556 -12.99 49.58 -18.20
N SER A 557 -12.30 48.64 -18.86
CA SER A 557 -10.93 48.87 -19.36
C SER A 557 -10.86 50.13 -20.23
N GLY A 558 -10.13 51.15 -19.79
CA GLY A 558 -9.99 52.45 -20.45
C GLY A 558 -10.89 53.56 -19.88
N ASN A 559 -12.14 53.27 -19.52
CA ASN A 559 -13.11 54.26 -19.01
C ASN A 559 -13.58 53.88 -17.61
N HIS A 560 -12.97 54.49 -16.59
CA HIS A 560 -13.24 54.16 -15.19
C HIS A 560 -13.04 55.35 -14.25
N TYR A 561 -13.67 55.25 -13.09
CA TYR A 561 -13.52 56.14 -11.95
C TYR A 561 -12.36 55.61 -11.10
N GLY A 562 -11.41 56.47 -10.73
CA GLY A 562 -10.18 55.98 -10.13
C GLY A 562 -9.22 57.03 -9.60
N MET A 563 -8.05 56.54 -9.21
CA MET A 563 -6.91 57.31 -8.75
C MET A 563 -5.67 56.96 -9.58
N GLY A 564 -4.94 57.97 -10.01
CA GLY A 564 -3.82 57.86 -10.95
C GLY A 564 -2.76 58.92 -10.70
N ILE A 565 -1.58 58.75 -11.29
CA ILE A 565 -0.47 59.71 -11.21
C ILE A 565 0.00 60.07 -12.61
N GLN A 566 -0.01 61.35 -12.97
CA GLN A 566 0.46 61.84 -14.27
C GLN A 566 1.35 63.08 -14.11
N GLY A 567 2.64 62.97 -14.46
CA GLY A 567 3.55 64.13 -14.51
C GLY A 567 3.72 64.88 -13.18
N GLY A 568 3.60 64.18 -12.04
CA GLY A 568 3.63 64.79 -10.69
C GLY A 568 2.26 65.23 -10.15
N LEU A 569 1.19 65.12 -10.95
CA LEU A 569 -0.19 65.34 -10.52
C LEU A 569 -0.78 64.04 -9.93
N LEU A 570 -1.30 64.12 -8.70
CA LEU A 570 -2.25 63.15 -8.18
C LEU A 570 -3.62 63.43 -8.79
N GLN A 571 -4.22 62.42 -9.41
CA GLN A 571 -5.52 62.50 -10.07
C GLN A 571 -6.55 61.69 -9.29
N ILE A 572 -7.72 62.29 -9.08
CA ILE A 572 -8.98 61.62 -8.78
C ILE A 572 -9.89 61.96 -9.95
N TYR A 573 -10.32 60.96 -10.71
CA TYR A 573 -10.98 61.17 -12.00
C TYR A 573 -12.17 60.24 -12.21
N ALA A 574 -12.99 60.61 -13.19
CA ALA A 574 -14.10 59.84 -13.70
C ALA A 574 -13.83 59.37 -15.14
N GLY A 575 -14.63 58.43 -15.65
CA GLY A 575 -14.31 57.70 -16.88
C GLY A 575 -14.40 58.51 -18.18
N THR A 576 -15.18 59.58 -18.22
CA THR A 576 -15.41 60.41 -19.41
C THR A 576 -15.62 61.89 -19.05
N ALA A 577 -15.55 62.79 -20.05
CA ALA A 577 -15.82 64.22 -19.87
C ALA A 577 -17.29 64.58 -19.59
N THR A 578 -18.20 63.60 -19.57
CA THR A 578 -19.59 63.76 -19.08
C THR A 578 -19.78 63.24 -17.66
N ASP A 579 -18.80 62.51 -17.13
CA ASP A 579 -18.85 61.98 -15.78
C ASP A 579 -18.31 63.00 -14.76
N ASP A 580 -18.84 62.95 -13.54
CA ASP A 580 -18.60 63.95 -12.52
C ASP A 580 -17.88 63.34 -11.31
N VAL A 581 -16.97 64.11 -10.68
CA VAL A 581 -16.35 63.74 -9.39
C VAL A 581 -16.95 64.60 -8.29
N ALA A 582 -17.53 64.00 -7.26
CA ALA A 582 -18.19 64.71 -6.16
C ALA A 582 -17.66 64.32 -4.78
N PHE A 583 -17.61 65.30 -3.88
CA PHE A 583 -17.20 65.20 -2.49
C PHE A 583 -18.37 65.64 -1.59
N GLY A 584 -18.65 64.89 -0.53
CA GLY A 584 -19.90 65.01 0.22
C GLY A 584 -20.05 63.93 1.28
N TYR A 585 -21.26 63.76 1.81
CA TYR A 585 -21.55 62.83 2.90
C TYR A 585 -22.92 62.14 2.74
N GLY A 586 -23.13 61.04 3.47
CA GLY A 586 -24.30 60.18 3.36
C GLY A 586 -24.01 58.87 2.62
N SER A 587 -25.04 58.03 2.44
CA SER A 587 -24.95 56.80 1.63
C SER A 587 -25.01 57.12 0.13
N SER A 588 -24.46 56.27 -0.75
CA SER A 588 -24.46 56.48 -2.21
C SER A 588 -25.85 56.79 -2.80
N GLY A 589 -26.91 56.10 -2.37
CA GLY A 589 -28.29 56.36 -2.82
C GLY A 589 -28.96 57.61 -2.24
N ALA A 590 -28.28 58.36 -1.37
CA ALA A 590 -28.76 59.58 -0.72
C ALA A 590 -27.59 60.53 -0.40
N PHE A 591 -26.63 60.64 -1.34
CA PHE A 591 -25.39 61.38 -1.16
C PHE A 591 -25.64 62.89 -1.25
N THR A 592 -25.27 63.62 -0.19
CA THR A 592 -25.34 65.08 -0.16
C THR A 592 -24.03 65.64 -0.71
N GLU A 593 -24.04 66.07 -1.97
CA GLU A 593 -22.90 66.73 -2.61
C GLU A 593 -22.60 68.07 -1.93
N THR A 594 -21.35 68.25 -1.47
CA THR A 594 -20.86 69.53 -0.89
C THR A 594 -19.93 70.26 -1.87
N MET A 595 -19.21 69.52 -2.70
CA MET A 595 -18.39 70.01 -3.79
C MET A 595 -18.43 69.00 -4.94
N ARG A 596 -18.33 69.47 -6.19
CA ARG A 596 -18.13 68.61 -7.36
C ARG A 596 -17.27 69.30 -8.41
N THR A 597 -16.67 68.49 -9.27
CA THR A 597 -16.09 68.91 -10.54
C THR A 597 -16.82 68.15 -11.64
N LYS A 598 -17.51 68.87 -12.52
CA LYS A 598 -18.10 68.31 -13.73
C LYS A 598 -16.99 67.86 -14.69
N GLY A 599 -17.24 66.84 -15.52
CA GLY A 599 -16.28 66.38 -16.53
C GLY A 599 -15.91 67.44 -17.59
N ASN A 600 -16.69 68.52 -17.73
CA ASN A 600 -16.39 69.69 -18.57
C ASN A 600 -15.51 70.76 -17.88
N GLY A 601 -15.13 70.55 -16.62
CA GLY A 601 -14.31 71.48 -15.83
C GLY A 601 -15.08 72.42 -14.88
N ASP A 602 -16.42 72.45 -14.93
CA ASP A 602 -17.21 73.31 -14.04
C ASP A 602 -17.15 72.82 -12.57
N VAL A 603 -16.70 73.68 -11.66
CA VAL A 603 -16.62 73.38 -10.22
C VAL A 603 -17.86 73.91 -9.51
N GLY A 604 -18.65 73.01 -8.90
CA GLY A 604 -19.78 73.36 -8.05
C GLY A 604 -19.39 73.25 -6.58
N ILE A 605 -19.62 74.29 -5.78
CA ILE A 605 -19.52 74.23 -4.31
C ILE A 605 -20.92 74.52 -3.77
N GLY A 606 -21.50 73.58 -3.01
CA GLY A 606 -22.88 73.65 -2.52
C GLY A 606 -23.98 73.44 -3.57
N THR A 607 -23.65 72.97 -4.79
CA THR A 607 -24.64 72.73 -5.86
C THR A 607 -24.21 71.59 -6.79
N SER A 608 -25.17 70.76 -7.21
CA SER A 608 -24.99 69.67 -8.18
C SER A 608 -24.99 70.12 -9.65
N SER A 609 -25.37 71.38 -9.89
CA SER A 609 -25.57 71.96 -11.23
C SER A 609 -24.89 73.34 -11.35
N PRO A 610 -23.55 73.41 -11.39
CA PRO A 610 -22.85 74.64 -11.76
C PRO A 610 -23.18 75.05 -13.21
N PHE A 611 -23.22 76.37 -13.47
CA PHE A 611 -23.52 76.93 -14.78
C PHE A 611 -22.26 77.09 -15.63
N ALA A 612 -22.26 76.50 -16.84
CA ALA A 612 -21.14 76.53 -17.76
C ALA A 612 -20.81 77.94 -18.25
N TYR A 613 -19.55 78.36 -18.07
CA TYR A 613 -18.99 79.54 -18.72
C TYR A 613 -17.74 79.15 -19.53
N GLY A 614 -17.88 79.16 -20.85
CA GLY A 614 -16.90 78.66 -21.80
C GLY A 614 -15.51 79.32 -21.70
N HIS A 615 -14.49 78.51 -21.96
CA HIS A 615 -13.07 78.86 -21.82
C HIS A 615 -12.67 80.01 -22.77
N GLY A 616 -12.35 81.19 -22.23
CA GLY A 616 -12.19 82.41 -23.05
C GLY A 616 -11.53 83.63 -22.38
N GLY A 617 -10.56 83.42 -21.49
CA GLY A 617 -9.55 84.44 -21.15
C GLY A 617 -10.00 85.75 -20.47
N THR A 618 -10.23 85.73 -19.15
CA THR A 618 -9.68 86.70 -18.18
C THR A 618 -9.98 86.26 -16.75
N ASN A 619 -9.02 86.46 -15.83
CA ASN A 619 -9.00 85.80 -14.53
C ASN A 619 -10.14 86.21 -13.58
N LYS A 620 -10.86 85.22 -13.05
CA LYS A 620 -11.62 85.31 -11.79
C LYS A 620 -11.39 84.06 -10.96
N ILE A 621 -10.85 84.21 -9.75
CA ILE A 621 -10.45 83.10 -8.87
C ILE A 621 -11.54 82.77 -7.84
N LEU A 622 -12.46 83.70 -7.55
CA LEU A 622 -13.53 83.52 -6.57
C LEU A 622 -14.72 84.44 -6.89
N GLU A 623 -15.94 83.91 -6.80
CA GLU A 623 -17.19 84.67 -6.84
C GLU A 623 -18.09 84.21 -5.68
N LEU A 624 -18.44 85.14 -4.78
CA LEU A 624 -19.35 84.87 -3.66
C LEU A 624 -20.69 85.57 -3.92
N LYS A 625 -21.75 84.78 -4.14
CA LYS A 625 -23.12 85.24 -4.34
C LYS A 625 -24.03 84.70 -3.24
N ASN A 626 -24.98 85.51 -2.79
CA ASN A 626 -26.14 85.05 -2.00
C ASN A 626 -27.41 85.31 -2.82
N THR A 627 -28.28 84.32 -2.93
CA THR A 627 -29.45 84.32 -3.83
C THR A 627 -30.73 84.05 -3.06
N ALA A 628 -31.56 85.08 -2.91
CA ALA A 628 -32.98 84.95 -2.62
C ALA A 628 -33.76 85.75 -3.66
N ALA A 629 -34.83 85.15 -4.20
CA ALA A 629 -35.62 85.72 -5.29
C ALA A 629 -36.67 86.74 -4.79
N ALA A 630 -37.22 87.50 -5.75
CA ALA A 630 -38.42 88.34 -5.61
C ALA A 630 -38.31 89.68 -4.83
N ALA A 631 -37.21 90.42 -5.03
CA ALA A 631 -37.24 91.90 -5.00
C ALA A 631 -36.11 92.46 -5.89
N VAL A 632 -36.35 93.58 -6.57
CA VAL A 632 -35.32 94.29 -7.36
C VAL A 632 -34.51 95.18 -6.40
N ASN A 633 -33.18 95.03 -6.42
CA ASN A 633 -32.18 95.60 -5.49
C ASN A 633 -32.17 94.90 -4.12
N VAL A 634 -31.02 94.49 -3.53
CA VAL A 634 -29.66 95.07 -3.57
C VAL A 634 -28.60 93.96 -3.67
N GLN A 635 -27.50 94.21 -4.40
CA GLN A 635 -26.28 93.38 -4.35
C GLN A 635 -25.05 94.25 -4.04
N SER A 636 -24.20 93.79 -3.12
CA SER A 636 -22.92 94.42 -2.78
C SER A 636 -21.78 93.52 -3.25
N HIS A 637 -20.93 93.98 -4.16
CA HIS A 637 -19.82 93.21 -4.71
C HIS A 637 -18.46 93.86 -4.42
N LEU A 638 -17.44 93.03 -4.23
CA LEU A 638 -16.04 93.40 -4.43
C LEU A 638 -15.60 92.85 -5.79
N ILE A 639 -15.22 93.73 -6.72
CA ILE A 639 -14.77 93.34 -8.07
C ILE A 639 -13.37 93.91 -8.30
N LEU A 640 -12.43 93.03 -8.65
CA LEU A 640 -11.16 93.40 -9.28
C LEU A 640 -11.30 93.13 -10.78
N SER A 641 -11.28 94.17 -11.61
CA SER A 641 -11.44 94.03 -13.07
C SER A 641 -10.74 95.15 -13.84
N THR A 642 -10.17 94.80 -14.98
CA THR A 642 -9.76 95.74 -16.05
C THR A 642 -10.68 95.55 -17.26
N SER A 643 -11.16 96.63 -17.88
CA SER A 643 -11.94 96.60 -19.12
C SER A 643 -11.20 97.32 -20.27
N SER A 644 -11.21 96.74 -21.46
CA SER A 644 -10.29 97.08 -22.56
C SER A 644 -10.79 98.17 -23.52
N ASN A 645 -11.01 99.40 -23.04
CA ASN A 645 -11.04 100.58 -23.91
C ASN A 645 -10.35 101.77 -23.23
N GLY A 646 -9.48 102.46 -23.97
CA GLY A 646 -8.41 103.27 -23.40
C GLY A 646 -8.84 104.51 -22.61
N GLY A 647 -8.13 104.81 -21.53
CA GLY A 647 -8.21 106.10 -20.83
C GLY A 647 -8.10 106.08 -19.30
N SER A 648 -8.14 104.92 -18.64
CA SER A 648 -8.15 104.86 -17.17
C SER A 648 -7.33 103.69 -16.60
N LEU A 649 -6.53 103.97 -15.57
CA LEU A 649 -5.81 102.98 -14.78
C LEU A 649 -6.29 103.03 -13.32
N GLY A 650 -6.91 101.94 -12.86
CA GLY A 650 -7.01 101.55 -11.45
C GLY A 650 -7.82 102.45 -10.50
N GLY A 651 -8.99 101.96 -10.05
CA GLY A 651 -9.75 102.57 -8.96
C GLY A 651 -10.57 101.55 -8.17
N VAL A 652 -10.68 101.73 -6.86
CA VAL A 652 -11.56 100.93 -5.98
C VAL A 652 -12.95 101.58 -5.97
N THR A 653 -13.97 100.86 -6.42
CA THR A 653 -15.33 101.42 -6.63
C THR A 653 -16.39 100.66 -5.83
N TRP A 654 -17.27 101.40 -5.14
CA TRP A 654 -18.44 100.88 -4.43
C TRP A 654 -19.71 101.54 -5.01
N ALA A 655 -20.70 100.79 -5.50
CA ALA A 655 -21.88 101.34 -6.17
C ALA A 655 -23.17 100.50 -6.03
N SER A 656 -24.32 101.18 -6.03
CA SER A 656 -25.69 100.63 -6.14
C SER A 656 -26.54 101.58 -7.00
N THR A 657 -27.60 101.09 -7.66
CA THR A 657 -28.41 101.87 -8.61
C THR A 657 -29.90 101.51 -8.52
N SER A 658 -30.85 102.45 -8.72
CA SER A 658 -32.25 102.05 -9.04
C SER A 658 -33.17 103.14 -9.64
N LEU A 659 -34.13 102.65 -10.44
CA LEU A 659 -35.51 103.13 -10.69
C LEU A 659 -35.81 104.42 -11.47
N ALA A 660 -34.92 105.42 -11.59
CA ALA A 660 -35.25 106.64 -12.37
C ALA A 660 -34.18 107.08 -13.38
N GLY A 661 -33.12 106.29 -13.60
CA GLY A 661 -31.95 106.71 -14.38
C GLY A 661 -30.97 107.60 -13.61
N GLU A 662 -31.30 107.92 -12.35
CA GLU A 662 -30.49 108.69 -11.42
C GLU A 662 -29.67 107.75 -10.48
N GLN A 663 -28.35 107.96 -10.36
CA GLN A 663 -27.43 107.09 -9.57
C GLN A 663 -26.93 107.74 -8.24
N ARG A 664 -27.62 107.56 -7.09
CA ARG A 664 -27.05 107.85 -5.75
C ARG A 664 -26.10 106.78 -5.28
N THR A 665 -25.02 107.19 -4.61
CA THR A 665 -23.85 106.36 -4.28
C THR A 665 -22.76 107.24 -3.61
N GLY A 666 -21.55 106.76 -3.30
CA GLY A 666 -20.65 107.40 -2.31
C GLY A 666 -19.16 107.52 -2.68
N PHE A 667 -18.48 108.44 -1.98
CA PHE A 667 -17.05 108.82 -1.92
C PHE A 667 -16.05 108.26 -2.96
N VAL A 668 -15.42 109.17 -3.71
CA VAL A 668 -14.20 108.93 -4.50
C VAL A 668 -13.25 110.12 -4.27
N GLY A 669 -12.00 109.86 -3.91
CA GLY A 669 -10.94 110.86 -3.88
C GLY A 669 -10.07 110.73 -5.13
N ASN A 670 -10.17 111.71 -6.04
CA ASN A 670 -9.43 111.75 -7.30
C ASN A 670 -8.53 113.00 -7.35
N ILE A 671 -7.37 112.87 -7.99
CA ILE A 671 -6.55 114.01 -8.41
C ILE A 671 -6.88 114.27 -9.89
N TYR A 672 -7.27 115.51 -10.22
CA TYR A 672 -7.59 115.92 -11.59
C TYR A 672 -6.57 116.95 -12.11
N GLU A 673 -5.97 116.66 -13.25
CA GLU A 673 -5.35 117.66 -14.13
C GLU A 673 -6.19 117.84 -15.39
N THR A 674 -6.48 119.10 -15.73
CA THR A 674 -6.93 119.52 -17.07
C THR A 674 -6.12 120.74 -17.46
N ALA A 675 -5.95 120.97 -18.76
CA ALA A 675 -4.95 121.89 -19.32
C ALA A 675 -4.92 123.33 -18.76
N ASN A 676 -6.00 123.80 -18.11
CA ASN A 676 -6.10 125.17 -17.57
C ASN A 676 -6.58 125.27 -16.11
N ALA A 677 -6.78 124.16 -15.37
CA ALA A 677 -7.03 124.21 -13.92
C ALA A 677 -6.81 122.86 -13.21
N THR A 678 -6.05 122.89 -12.12
CA THR A 678 -5.90 121.79 -11.16
C THR A 678 -6.77 122.08 -9.93
N ARG A 679 -7.48 121.07 -9.42
CA ARG A 679 -8.22 121.14 -8.15
C ARG A 679 -8.13 119.81 -7.41
N LEU A 680 -7.99 119.87 -6.08
CA LEU A 680 -8.16 118.72 -5.21
C LEU A 680 -9.61 118.71 -4.70
N VAL A 681 -10.31 117.59 -4.90
CA VAL A 681 -11.75 117.51 -4.65
C VAL A 681 -12.11 116.23 -3.93
N PHE A 682 -12.90 116.39 -2.86
CA PHE A 682 -13.51 115.31 -2.11
C PHE A 682 -14.99 115.24 -2.50
N TYR A 683 -15.39 114.14 -3.14
CA TYR A 683 -16.74 113.97 -3.69
C TYR A 683 -17.65 113.11 -2.80
N ALA A 684 -18.96 113.35 -2.85
CA ALA A 684 -20.04 112.46 -2.40
C ALA A 684 -21.16 112.50 -3.45
N ARG A 685 -21.74 111.36 -3.88
CA ARG A 685 -22.56 111.32 -5.11
C ARG A 685 -24.02 111.76 -4.83
N SER A 686 -24.61 112.54 -5.76
CA SER A 686 -25.95 113.13 -5.69
C SER A 686 -27.04 112.24 -6.32
N GLU A 687 -28.32 112.64 -6.20
CA GLU A 687 -29.52 111.92 -6.74
C GLU A 687 -29.23 111.34 -8.13
N ALA A 688 -28.89 112.22 -9.07
CA ALA A 688 -28.69 111.98 -10.50
C ALA A 688 -27.61 110.98 -10.94
N GLY A 689 -26.61 110.64 -10.12
CA GLY A 689 -25.44 109.90 -10.62
C GLY A 689 -24.09 110.43 -10.20
N VAL A 690 -24.11 111.65 -9.71
CA VAL A 690 -23.02 112.54 -10.01
C VAL A 690 -22.24 112.78 -8.74
N LEU A 691 -20.98 112.35 -8.75
CA LEU A 691 -19.98 112.74 -7.76
C LEU A 691 -20.05 114.27 -7.56
N ALA A 692 -20.49 114.72 -6.40
CA ALA A 692 -20.66 116.14 -6.08
C ALA A 692 -19.65 116.57 -5.00
N GLU A 693 -19.01 117.72 -5.22
CA GLU A 693 -17.90 118.22 -4.42
C GLU A 693 -18.38 118.64 -3.01
N LYS A 694 -17.61 118.31 -1.95
CA LYS A 694 -17.94 118.64 -0.54
C LYS A 694 -16.87 119.49 0.14
N PHE A 695 -15.61 119.25 -0.20
CA PHE A 695 -14.51 120.15 0.03
C PHE A 695 -13.73 120.26 -1.28
N ASN A 696 -13.58 121.48 -1.80
CA ASN A 696 -12.73 121.76 -2.95
C ASN A 696 -11.80 122.94 -2.64
N ILE A 697 -10.60 122.85 -3.21
CA ILE A 697 -9.61 123.93 -3.26
C ILE A 697 -9.44 124.30 -4.72
N GLN A 698 -9.72 125.56 -5.06
CA GLN A 698 -9.67 126.08 -6.42
C GLN A 698 -8.34 126.80 -6.69
N SER A 699 -7.96 126.89 -7.96
CA SER A 699 -6.69 127.49 -8.40
C SER A 699 -6.60 129.02 -8.24
N ASN A 700 -7.74 129.71 -8.06
CA ASN A 700 -7.80 131.16 -7.77
C ASN A 700 -7.64 131.50 -6.28
N GLY A 701 -7.29 130.51 -5.44
CA GLY A 701 -7.11 130.68 -4.00
C GLY A 701 -8.39 130.59 -3.17
N ASN A 702 -9.57 130.54 -3.81
CA ASN A 702 -10.82 130.30 -3.09
C ASN A 702 -10.92 128.82 -2.68
N ALA A 703 -11.20 128.56 -1.40
CA ALA A 703 -11.49 127.22 -0.89
C ALA A 703 -12.93 127.18 -0.37
N VAL A 704 -13.69 126.18 -0.77
CA VAL A 704 -15.08 125.99 -0.33
C VAL A 704 -15.19 124.72 0.49
N LEU A 705 -15.39 124.89 1.80
CA LEU A 705 -15.82 123.84 2.71
C LEU A 705 -17.34 123.95 2.86
N GLN A 706 -18.09 122.90 2.49
CA GLN A 706 -19.52 122.83 2.80
C GLN A 706 -19.75 122.38 4.27
N GLY A 707 -19.20 123.14 5.23
CA GLY A 707 -19.18 122.83 6.67
C GLY A 707 -18.41 123.86 7.53
N THR A 708 -18.27 123.60 8.84
CA THR A 708 -17.69 124.53 9.83
C THR A 708 -16.21 124.26 10.13
N LEU A 709 -15.42 125.31 10.43
CA LEU A 709 -13.99 125.23 10.77
C LEU A 709 -13.72 125.58 12.25
N THR A 710 -12.84 124.83 12.92
CA THR A 710 -12.47 125.02 14.35
C THR A 710 -10.95 125.07 14.54
N GLN A 711 -10.45 125.83 15.54
CA GLN A 711 -9.01 126.01 15.81
C GLN A 711 -8.70 125.85 17.31
N LEU A 712 -7.52 125.31 17.63
CA LEU A 712 -7.07 125.03 19.02
C LEU A 712 -6.32 126.23 19.62
N SER A 713 -6.63 126.63 20.86
CA SER A 713 -6.11 127.85 21.49
C SER A 713 -5.81 127.71 23.01
N ASP A 714 -5.35 126.53 23.43
CA ASP A 714 -5.05 126.17 24.82
C ASP A 714 -3.87 126.99 25.41
N ILE A 715 -3.91 127.30 26.72
CA ILE A 715 -2.86 128.07 27.40
C ILE A 715 -1.50 127.34 27.43
N ARG A 716 -1.51 126.00 27.44
CA ARG A 716 -0.29 125.15 27.42
C ARG A 716 0.55 125.33 26.16
N LEU A 717 0.01 125.99 25.14
CA LEU A 717 0.64 126.21 23.83
C LEU A 717 1.24 127.62 23.70
N LYS A 718 1.35 128.42 24.79
CA LYS A 718 1.70 129.85 24.76
C LYS A 718 2.69 130.26 25.88
N THR A 719 3.46 131.32 25.66
CA THR A 719 4.50 131.86 26.57
C THR A 719 4.69 133.38 26.31
N ASN A 720 5.35 134.10 27.24
CA ASN A 720 5.49 135.58 27.27
C ASN A 720 4.14 136.31 27.12
N ILE A 721 3.29 136.20 28.15
CA ILE A 721 1.91 136.70 28.14
C ILE A 721 1.82 137.97 28.99
N ASP A 722 1.90 139.14 28.35
CA ASP A 722 1.63 140.44 28.97
C ASP A 722 0.18 140.89 28.71
N HIS A 723 -0.38 141.67 29.64
CA HIS A 723 -1.72 142.24 29.49
C HIS A 723 -1.69 143.46 28.57
N LEU A 724 -2.69 143.59 27.69
CA LEU A 724 -2.80 144.73 26.80
C LEU A 724 -3.36 145.96 27.55
N THR A 725 -2.75 147.13 27.33
CA THR A 725 -3.18 148.45 27.84
C THR A 725 -2.79 149.53 26.82
N GLY A 726 -3.46 150.68 26.82
CA GLY A 726 -3.33 151.73 25.80
C GLY A 726 -4.06 151.41 24.48
N THR A 727 -4.92 150.39 24.50
CA THR A 727 -5.59 149.80 23.33
C THR A 727 -6.71 150.65 22.75
N LEU A 728 -7.43 151.44 23.57
CA LEU A 728 -8.49 152.30 23.02
C LEU A 728 -7.94 153.32 22.03
N ASP A 729 -6.87 154.02 22.40
CA ASP A 729 -6.25 155.05 21.56
C ASP A 729 -5.79 154.45 20.23
N GLY A 730 -5.24 153.23 20.27
CA GLY A 730 -4.92 152.48 19.07
C GLY A 730 -6.13 152.17 18.19
N LEU A 731 -7.23 151.67 18.77
CA LEU A 731 -8.44 151.33 18.00
C LEU A 731 -9.12 152.55 17.39
N MET A 732 -9.18 153.67 18.13
CA MET A 732 -9.73 154.95 17.65
C MET A 732 -8.95 155.54 16.47
N ARG A 733 -7.78 154.99 16.12
CA ARG A 733 -6.94 155.36 14.97
C ARG A 733 -7.10 154.42 13.76
N LEU A 734 -7.92 153.38 13.85
CA LEU A 734 -8.16 152.42 12.76
C LEU A 734 -9.53 152.65 12.10
N ASN A 735 -9.58 152.52 10.78
CA ASN A 735 -10.80 152.67 9.97
C ASN A 735 -11.17 151.36 9.26
N GLY A 736 -12.47 151.15 9.03
CA GLY A 736 -12.99 150.07 8.17
C GLY A 736 -13.10 150.54 6.71
N TYR A 737 -12.81 149.64 5.76
CA TYR A 737 -12.79 149.93 4.33
C TYR A 737 -13.51 148.87 3.49
N THR A 738 -14.02 149.29 2.33
CA THR A 738 -14.51 148.43 1.25
C THR A 738 -13.54 148.48 0.07
N TYR A 739 -13.15 147.35 -0.53
CA TYR A 739 -12.13 147.30 -1.59
C TYR A 739 -12.35 146.14 -2.60
N ASN A 740 -11.70 146.21 -3.76
CA ASN A 740 -11.64 145.16 -4.78
C ASN A 740 -10.18 144.76 -5.08
N TRP A 741 -9.93 143.52 -5.53
CA TRP A 741 -8.58 143.04 -5.81
C TRP A 741 -8.05 143.43 -7.19
N LYS A 742 -6.77 143.84 -7.25
CA LYS A 742 -6.06 144.16 -8.50
C LYS A 742 -5.62 142.91 -9.28
N ASP A 743 -5.20 141.85 -8.60
CA ASP A 743 -4.68 140.58 -9.16
C ASP A 743 -5.74 139.81 -9.96
N GLU A 744 -5.46 139.46 -11.22
CA GLU A 744 -6.38 138.72 -12.11
C GLU A 744 -6.59 137.26 -11.71
N GLY A 745 -5.67 136.67 -10.95
CA GLY A 745 -5.80 135.31 -10.42
C GLY A 745 -6.69 135.21 -9.17
N ARG A 746 -7.29 136.31 -8.71
CA ARG A 746 -8.10 136.39 -7.48
C ARG A 746 -9.51 136.90 -7.73
N ASP A 747 -10.37 136.67 -6.75
CA ASP A 747 -11.75 137.15 -6.73
C ASP A 747 -11.85 138.67 -6.96
N LYS A 748 -12.81 139.10 -7.77
CA LYS A 748 -12.98 140.50 -8.19
C LYS A 748 -14.12 141.22 -7.48
N GLU A 749 -14.99 140.50 -6.76
CA GLU A 749 -16.10 141.11 -6.03
C GLU A 749 -15.63 142.02 -4.88
N GLN A 750 -16.48 142.99 -4.50
CA GLN A 750 -16.16 143.98 -3.49
C GLN A 750 -16.18 143.35 -2.09
N GLN A 751 -15.06 143.46 -1.38
CA GLN A 751 -14.84 142.93 -0.05
C GLN A 751 -14.85 144.04 1.01
N ILE A 752 -15.16 143.68 2.25
CA ILE A 752 -15.10 144.58 3.42
C ILE A 752 -13.96 144.10 4.33
N GLY A 753 -13.13 145.02 4.82
CA GLY A 753 -12.02 144.67 5.70
C GLY A 753 -11.23 145.88 6.21
N LEU A 754 -9.97 145.63 6.57
CA LEU A 754 -9.04 146.62 7.11
C LEU A 754 -7.83 146.74 6.18
N LEU A 755 -7.31 147.96 6.04
CA LEU A 755 -6.02 148.16 5.37
C LEU A 755 -4.91 147.70 6.31
N ALA A 756 -4.20 146.66 5.90
CA ALA A 756 -3.12 146.05 6.67
C ALA A 756 -2.01 147.06 7.03
N GLN A 757 -1.77 148.05 6.17
CA GLN A 757 -0.82 149.15 6.37
C GLN A 757 -1.22 150.09 7.53
N GLU A 758 -2.51 150.16 7.88
CA GLU A 758 -2.99 150.93 9.03
C GLU A 758 -2.97 150.08 10.30
N VAL A 759 -3.49 148.85 10.22
CA VAL A 759 -3.42 147.87 11.32
C VAL A 759 -1.97 147.68 11.78
N GLN A 760 -1.00 147.63 10.86
CA GLN A 760 0.41 147.43 11.21
C GLN A 760 1.02 148.60 12.00
N LYS A 761 0.56 149.83 11.79
CA LYS A 761 1.09 151.01 12.52
C LYS A 761 0.65 151.04 13.99
N VAL A 762 -0.44 150.36 14.31
CA VAL A 762 -1.05 150.34 15.64
C VAL A 762 -0.80 148.99 16.34
N TYR A 763 -1.03 147.89 15.62
CA TYR A 763 -0.91 146.51 16.07
C TYR A 763 -0.05 145.68 15.08
N PRO A 764 1.27 145.96 14.99
CA PRO A 764 2.17 145.30 14.03
C PRO A 764 2.16 143.76 14.14
N GLN A 765 1.91 143.22 15.34
CA GLN A 765 1.82 141.78 15.59
C GLN A 765 0.65 141.07 14.89
N LEU A 766 -0.40 141.80 14.51
CA LEU A 766 -1.57 141.26 13.80
C LEU A 766 -1.41 141.27 12.28
N VAL A 767 -0.30 141.84 11.78
CA VAL A 767 -0.02 141.93 10.35
C VAL A 767 1.23 141.13 10.02
N LYS A 768 1.11 140.23 9.05
CA LYS A 768 2.24 139.46 8.51
C LYS A 768 2.53 139.91 7.10
N GLN A 769 3.75 140.40 6.90
CA GLN A 769 4.29 140.69 5.58
C GLN A 769 4.78 139.39 4.95
N ASN A 770 4.42 139.13 3.70
CA ASN A 770 5.02 138.07 2.91
C ASN A 770 6.32 138.58 2.24
N GLU A 771 7.06 137.68 1.61
CA GLU A 771 8.36 137.96 0.99
C GLU A 771 8.30 138.99 -0.16
N LYS A 772 7.11 139.24 -0.73
CA LYS A 772 6.88 140.26 -1.78
C LYS A 772 6.59 141.65 -1.20
N GLY A 773 6.60 141.79 0.12
CA GLY A 773 6.24 143.04 0.81
C GLY A 773 4.74 143.24 0.99
N GLU A 774 3.89 142.30 0.56
CA GLU A 774 2.44 142.39 0.70
C GLU A 774 2.04 142.05 2.15
N LEU A 775 1.10 142.81 2.71
CA LEU A 775 0.67 142.67 4.09
C LEU A 775 -0.65 141.90 4.20
N SER A 776 -0.69 140.90 5.07
CA SER A 776 -1.88 140.12 5.42
C SER A 776 -2.30 140.37 6.87
N VAL A 777 -3.60 140.43 7.14
CA VAL A 777 -4.15 140.69 8.48
C VAL A 777 -4.68 139.40 9.09
N ASN A 778 -4.27 139.08 10.31
CA ASN A 778 -4.95 138.08 11.12
C ASN A 778 -6.23 138.68 11.71
N TYR A 779 -7.31 138.70 10.91
CA TYR A 779 -8.61 139.22 11.32
C TYR A 779 -9.17 138.57 12.59
N MET A 780 -8.93 137.26 12.80
CA MET A 780 -9.34 136.56 14.03
C MET A 780 -8.57 137.05 15.26
N GLY A 781 -7.32 137.47 15.09
CA GLY A 781 -6.46 138.02 16.14
C GLY A 781 -6.79 139.46 16.56
N LEU A 782 -7.64 140.17 15.83
CA LEU A 782 -8.06 141.54 16.16
C LEU A 782 -9.13 141.60 17.27
N ILE A 783 -9.86 140.50 17.48
CA ILE A 783 -10.97 140.40 18.42
C ILE A 783 -10.56 140.67 19.89
N PRO A 784 -9.44 140.13 20.42
CA PRO A 784 -9.03 140.41 21.81
C PRO A 784 -8.55 141.86 22.03
N VAL A 785 -8.07 142.52 20.97
CA VAL A 785 -7.60 143.91 21.03
C VAL A 785 -8.80 144.86 21.16
N LEU A 786 -9.87 144.61 20.40
CA LEU A 786 -11.15 145.32 20.51
C LEU A 786 -11.75 145.23 21.93
N LEU A 787 -11.57 144.11 22.62
CA LEU A 787 -12.10 143.88 23.96
C LEU A 787 -11.49 144.80 25.03
N GLU A 788 -10.17 144.97 25.06
CA GLU A 788 -9.52 145.81 26.09
C GLU A 788 -9.73 147.31 25.86
N GLY A 789 -9.81 147.76 24.61
CA GLY A 789 -10.04 149.18 24.34
C GLY A 789 -11.37 149.69 24.89
N MET A 790 -12.44 148.89 24.81
CA MET A 790 -13.74 149.26 25.39
C MET A 790 -13.66 149.46 26.92
N LYS A 791 -12.83 148.68 27.62
CA LYS A 791 -12.66 148.81 29.09
C LYS A 791 -11.93 150.10 29.47
N GLU A 792 -10.97 150.54 28.67
CA GLU A 792 -10.21 151.77 28.93
C GLU A 792 -11.05 153.03 28.68
N GLN A 793 -11.95 152.99 27.69
CA GLN A 793 -12.88 154.10 27.39
C GLN A 793 -13.76 154.43 28.59
N GLN A 794 -14.24 153.39 29.28
CA GLN A 794 -15.10 153.53 30.44
C GLN A 794 -14.43 154.29 31.59
N LYS A 795 -13.10 154.23 31.72
CA LYS A 795 -12.33 154.84 32.81
C LYS A 795 -12.11 156.35 32.63
N GLN A 796 -11.91 156.83 31.40
CA GLN A 796 -11.71 158.27 31.15
C GLN A 796 -12.97 159.11 31.44
N ILE A 797 -14.15 158.52 31.23
CA ILE A 797 -15.46 159.16 31.44
C ILE A 797 -15.67 159.55 32.92
N ASP A 798 -15.12 158.78 33.86
CA ASP A 798 -15.26 159.03 35.30
C ASP A 798 -14.33 160.14 35.83
N GLU A 799 -13.19 160.39 35.18
CA GLU A 799 -12.23 161.41 35.61
C GLU A 799 -12.61 162.81 35.14
N GLN A 800 -13.14 162.95 33.92
CA GLN A 800 -13.56 164.25 33.36
C GLN A 800 -14.63 164.95 34.22
N ARG A 801 -15.52 164.18 34.88
CA ARG A 801 -16.53 164.73 35.82
C ARG A 801 -15.91 165.57 36.95
N LYS A 802 -14.75 165.18 37.48
CA LYS A 802 -14.09 165.87 38.62
C LYS A 802 -13.40 167.18 38.22
N MET A 803 -13.13 167.39 36.93
CA MET A 803 -12.41 168.58 36.45
C MET A 803 -13.35 169.79 36.32
N ILE A 804 -14.61 169.53 35.96
CA ILE A 804 -15.68 170.52 35.77
C ILE A 804 -15.97 171.27 37.09
N GLU A 805 -15.96 170.57 38.23
CA GLU A 805 -16.22 171.16 39.55
C GLU A 805 -15.18 172.22 39.97
N ARG A 806 -13.92 172.14 39.50
CA ARG A 806 -12.86 173.09 39.86
C ARG A 806 -12.87 174.38 39.04
N ILE A 807 -13.27 174.33 37.77
CA ILE A 807 -13.24 175.50 36.86
C ILE A 807 -14.27 176.55 37.29
N ILE A 808 -15.40 176.10 37.84
CA ILE A 808 -16.50 176.93 38.35
C ILE A 808 -16.03 177.87 39.49
N SER A 809 -14.93 177.54 40.20
CA SER A 809 -14.42 178.33 41.33
C SER A 809 -13.45 179.47 40.98
N ALA A 810 -13.01 179.60 39.72
CA ALA A 810 -11.87 180.47 39.37
C ALA A 810 -12.23 181.78 38.63
N VAL A 811 -13.34 181.82 37.88
CA VAL A 811 -13.65 182.95 36.97
C VAL A 811 -14.43 184.08 37.64
N SER A 812 -15.14 183.80 38.74
CA SER A 812 -15.88 184.78 39.56
C SER A 812 -15.02 185.88 40.22
N VAL A 813 -13.70 185.88 39.95
CA VAL A 813 -12.70 186.79 40.54
C VAL A 813 -12.16 187.82 39.54
N SER A 814 -12.17 187.57 38.22
CA SER A 814 -11.59 188.51 37.23
C SER A 814 -12.57 189.55 36.69
N GLU A 815 -13.88 189.36 36.85
CA GLU A 815 -14.92 190.34 36.45
C GLU A 815 -14.93 191.63 37.30
N ASN A 816 -14.15 191.69 38.39
CA ASN A 816 -14.38 192.61 39.50
C ASN A 816 -13.40 193.80 39.66
N LYS A 817 -12.57 194.17 38.66
CA LYS A 817 -11.44 195.09 38.93
C LYS A 817 -11.13 196.33 38.09
N ASN A 818 -11.82 196.68 36.99
CA ASN A 818 -11.55 197.98 36.32
C ASN A 818 -12.69 198.57 35.45
N GLN A 819 -13.92 198.60 35.95
CA GLN A 819 -14.81 199.73 35.68
C GLN A 819 -14.66 200.75 36.84
N GLY A 820 -14.51 202.05 36.54
CA GLY A 820 -14.78 203.12 37.51
C GLY A 820 -13.70 204.19 37.78
N LYS A 821 -13.55 205.15 36.86
CA LYS A 821 -13.13 206.59 37.01
C LYS A 821 -12.86 207.12 35.58
N ALA A 822 -13.58 208.07 34.96
CA ALA A 822 -14.11 209.39 35.36
C ALA A 822 -13.16 210.55 34.97
N PHE A 823 -13.71 211.48 34.16
CA PHE A 823 -13.08 212.57 33.38
C PHE A 823 -12.36 212.16 32.08
#